data_AF-A0A7K1GM21-F1
#
_entry.id   AF-A0A7K1GM21-F1
#
_cell.length_a   1.000
_cell.length_b   1.000
_cell.length_c   1.000
_cell.angle_alpha   90.00
_cell.angle_beta   90.00
_cell.angle_gamma   90.00
#
_symmetry.space_group_name_H-M   'P 1'
#
loop_
_entity.id
_entity.type
_entity.pdbx_description
1 polymer ?
#
loop_
_entity_poly.entity_id
_entity_poly.type
_entity_poly.pdbx_seq_one_letter_code
_entity_poly.pdbx_strand_id
1 'polypeptide(L)'
;MIKRLLPAVVLSSLAAQAQVAKDTIFTTRYNTPVEKSLALNYTPYNAEKKTIQPLNTYTLENDQLIIKGQGIVSNSKTISYNGKVSYFTPDGKEQMSYMYNEEGEPTNAVSHNIFTGETYQASFRENSSGSLENGKVIQYVNGVYYLGEAEQGIFKQFEYINPASPKEKINFTFDEEGRVTSSQTFDANGNEIEKMNYQDGSPYTGTMSYLAEQDYVFAQTVTYEAGELIAQKHYYSNGQLKSEMKVEGTTKTETYYNKNGEVLGTYTADMTNGYEENYDGQVIYFYDNSTRDIISQIYEYNKGTIVKFTNFYTTTDKNTIQSIITYDAETSNPSHTVYYDKDGKELGNLTYDGYSPQDGTSYEENEIVTYKNGVIISKKVYYPNTKQLIEEQKDNLSIYYAKDGKELGRLTYKADEYYGSSIPYNGTSYLHYGGIFSSVIKYEKGLTTYVAEYETSQGTPPFQLVQETFYSNNTETKKVSYFTNGKVKEVQLLEQDYYNTTPSKSTYYDLKGKEIGTYDYNTNTGVKYEYYSDKQIKSIEKFNAGVATYAKVYIPVEAIAYLSSEDGQEIKYFLAYEIDFNKEGIFYDAQGNIVTKTTYKDGAPYNGKTHILDEYTLTVTPYVNGKKEGKETLSYTYDGSNSPYAINHYEAGELVREETYEYDQLTSITDYKDGLKNGLSQTYNSEGNLLSSMEYKAGEPYNGVLTTDYWQYTSEETYESGKKTKTIYRTADEDKKILAEEYFTNPNTSERKIYDVSGKLMLHYRITNGMLNGTYLNYEDGKLIHQATIKDGILESGQVALRALDYVYDYYSDTEEINEYTVLDYKKNKLKLSIYKAENDELLYNMDAKINKANQALDPILSKKIVPTKLFPHSQFNTDVEESYEG
;
A
#
# COMPACT_ATOMS: atom_id res chain seq x y z
N MET A 1 39.41 48.87 22.56
CA MET A 1 40.71 48.20 22.90
C MET A 1 40.54 47.57 24.28
N ILE A 2 40.54 46.25 24.48
CA ILE A 2 41.63 45.24 24.36
C ILE A 2 42.60 45.20 25.57
N LYS A 3 42.47 44.10 26.33
CA LYS A 3 43.45 43.13 26.91
C LYS A 3 44.38 43.46 28.09
N ARG A 4 44.44 42.47 29.01
CA ARG A 4 45.56 41.87 29.81
C ARG A 4 44.93 40.84 30.81
N LEU A 5 45.52 39.75 31.37
CA LEU A 5 46.89 39.25 31.60
C LEU A 5 46.85 37.76 32.08
N LEU A 6 47.74 36.89 31.53
CA LEU A 6 48.55 35.70 32.03
C LEU A 6 48.11 34.80 33.24
N PRO A 7 48.65 33.55 33.47
CA PRO A 7 50.02 33.07 33.13
C PRO A 7 50.29 31.57 32.74
N ALA A 8 51.50 31.35 32.21
CA ALA A 8 52.51 30.28 32.43
C ALA A 8 52.23 28.74 32.28
N VAL A 9 52.72 28.21 31.15
CA VAL A 9 53.64 27.06 30.90
C VAL A 9 53.75 25.89 31.90
N VAL A 10 53.45 24.67 31.42
CA VAL A 10 54.15 23.39 31.74
C VAL A 10 54.30 22.54 30.46
N LEU A 11 55.49 21.96 30.29
CA LEU A 11 55.95 21.01 29.27
C LEU A 11 55.32 19.61 29.40
N SER A 12 55.01 18.93 28.29
CA SER A 12 55.64 17.64 27.88
C SER A 12 54.92 16.99 26.70
N SER A 13 55.70 16.50 25.73
CA SER A 13 55.28 15.72 24.56
C SER A 13 55.51 14.22 24.78
N LEU A 14 54.58 13.41 24.24
CA LEU A 14 54.67 12.00 23.78
C LEU A 14 54.69 10.86 24.82
N ALA A 15 53.52 10.24 24.99
CA ALA A 15 53.31 8.82 24.65
C ALA A 15 51.88 8.62 24.13
N ALA A 16 51.79 7.99 22.96
CA ALA A 16 50.65 7.78 22.09
C ALA A 16 49.36 7.29 22.75
N GLN A 17 48.22 7.89 22.41
CA GLN A 17 47.03 7.20 21.90
C GLN A 17 46.33 8.08 20.86
N ALA A 18 45.91 7.47 19.76
CA ALA A 18 45.26 8.11 18.63
C ALA A 18 44.07 8.97 19.08
N GLN A 19 44.05 10.23 18.67
CA GLN A 19 42.88 11.09 18.77
C GLN A 19 41.90 10.62 17.69
N VAL A 20 41.11 9.60 18.02
CA VAL A 20 40.03 9.09 17.17
C VAL A 20 39.10 10.27 16.85
N ALA A 21 38.90 10.57 15.57
CA ALA A 21 37.86 11.48 15.13
C ALA A 21 36.51 10.87 15.56
N LYS A 22 35.87 11.46 16.56
CA LYS A 22 34.52 11.04 16.97
C LYS A 22 33.53 11.79 16.10
N ASP A 23 32.84 11.07 15.24
CA ASP A 23 31.67 11.57 14.53
C ASP A 23 30.48 11.66 15.49
N THR A 24 29.43 12.40 15.10
CA THR A 24 28.25 12.62 15.94
C THR A 24 26.99 12.45 15.11
N ILE A 25 26.08 11.60 15.60
CA ILE A 25 24.72 11.48 15.06
C ILE A 25 23.87 12.48 15.83
N PHE A 26 23.13 13.32 15.11
CA PHE A 26 22.15 14.23 15.69
C PHE A 26 20.78 13.65 15.44
N THR A 27 19.96 13.51 16.48
CA THR A 27 18.67 12.85 16.37
C THR A 27 17.51 13.67 16.93
N THR A 28 16.31 13.37 16.42
CA THR A 28 15.05 13.85 16.99
C THR A 28 14.75 13.14 18.32
N ARG A 29 13.59 13.44 18.92
CA ARG A 29 13.08 12.73 20.10
C ARG A 29 12.83 11.23 19.86
N TYR A 30 12.56 10.83 18.61
CA TYR A 30 12.35 9.42 18.23
C TYR A 30 13.65 8.73 17.78
N ASN A 31 14.79 9.35 18.09
CA ASN A 31 16.12 8.87 17.70
C ASN A 31 16.33 8.79 16.16
N THR A 32 15.54 9.54 15.38
CA THR A 32 15.69 9.64 13.91
C THR A 32 16.81 10.61 13.55
N PRO A 33 17.75 10.26 12.65
CA PRO A 33 18.84 11.15 12.24
C PRO A 33 18.33 12.44 11.57
N VAL A 34 18.85 13.60 11.99
CA VAL A 34 18.52 14.92 11.44
C VAL A 34 19.73 15.85 11.40
N GLU A 35 19.61 16.96 10.68
CA GLU A 35 20.55 18.08 10.77
C GLU A 35 20.61 18.65 12.20
N LYS A 36 21.78 19.14 12.62
CA LYS A 36 22.01 19.65 13.97
C LYS A 36 21.01 20.73 14.40
N SER A 37 20.53 21.56 13.47
CA SER A 37 19.58 22.63 13.77
C SER A 37 18.19 22.14 14.18
N LEU A 38 17.84 20.88 13.88
CA LEU A 38 16.56 20.25 14.19
C LEU A 38 16.68 19.20 15.30
N ALA A 39 17.88 19.00 15.81
CA ALA A 39 18.20 17.90 16.72
C ALA A 39 17.85 18.25 18.16
N LEU A 40 17.38 17.24 18.89
CA LEU A 40 17.16 17.31 20.34
C LEU A 40 18.20 16.50 21.10
N ASN A 41 18.78 15.49 20.45
CA ASN A 41 19.74 14.56 21.04
C ASN A 41 20.97 14.42 20.15
N TYR A 42 22.07 13.93 20.73
CA TYR A 42 23.26 13.57 19.99
C TYR A 42 23.96 12.32 20.54
N THR A 43 24.56 11.53 19.64
CA THR A 43 25.28 10.30 19.96
C THR A 43 26.68 10.35 19.32
N PRO A 44 27.75 10.53 20.12
CA PRO A 44 29.11 10.42 19.62
C PRO A 44 29.45 8.96 19.26
N TYR A 45 30.09 8.74 18.11
CA TYR A 45 30.53 7.41 17.67
C TYR A 45 31.87 7.48 16.91
N ASN A 46 32.48 6.33 16.65
CA ASN A 46 33.67 6.21 15.80
C ASN A 46 33.28 5.57 14.46
N ALA A 47 33.28 6.34 13.37
CA ALA A 47 32.92 5.83 12.04
C ALA A 47 33.96 4.87 11.43
N GLU A 48 35.21 4.90 11.89
CA GLU A 48 36.23 3.94 11.43
C GLU A 48 35.96 2.53 11.98
N LYS A 49 35.19 2.41 13.06
CA LYS A 49 34.90 1.15 13.73
C LYS A 49 33.58 0.55 13.22
N LYS A 50 33.68 -0.36 12.23
CA LYS A 50 32.55 -1.15 11.69
C LYS A 50 32.12 -2.33 12.58
N THR A 51 32.37 -2.26 13.88
CA THR A 51 32.07 -3.32 14.85
C THR A 51 31.40 -2.72 16.07
N ILE A 52 30.81 -3.56 16.92
CA ILE A 52 30.12 -3.15 18.15
C ILE A 52 30.98 -2.16 18.96
N GLN A 53 30.39 -1.01 19.27
CA GLN A 53 31.03 0.08 19.98
C GLN A 53 30.10 0.69 21.04
N PRO A 54 30.65 1.36 22.07
CA PRO A 54 29.82 2.11 23.01
C PRO A 54 29.09 3.24 22.30
N LEU A 55 27.77 3.28 22.46
CA LEU A 55 26.89 4.30 21.91
C LEU A 55 26.08 4.90 23.06
N ASN A 56 26.42 6.13 23.40
CA ASN A 56 25.77 6.88 24.47
C ASN A 56 25.08 8.09 23.86
N THR A 57 23.77 8.22 24.10
CA THR A 57 22.98 9.34 23.62
C THR A 57 22.79 10.35 24.74
N TYR A 58 22.98 11.61 24.38
CA TYR A 58 22.87 12.75 25.26
C TYR A 58 21.83 13.73 24.71
N THR A 59 21.15 14.45 25.59
CA THR A 59 20.34 15.61 25.20
C THR A 59 21.25 16.73 24.72
N LEU A 60 20.83 17.45 23.68
CA LEU A 60 21.59 18.56 23.11
C LEU A 60 21.55 19.82 23.98
N GLU A 61 20.51 19.98 24.79
CA GLU A 61 20.28 21.18 25.61
C GLU A 61 21.24 21.27 26.81
N ASN A 62 21.52 20.15 27.47
CA ASN A 62 22.24 20.12 28.76
C ASN A 62 23.23 18.95 28.91
N ASP A 63 23.59 18.26 27.81
CA ASP A 63 24.53 17.13 27.76
C ASP A 63 24.17 15.98 28.73
N GLN A 64 22.88 15.79 28.99
CA GLN A 64 22.41 14.77 29.90
C GLN A 64 22.36 13.40 29.22
N LEU A 65 22.99 12.39 29.84
CA LEU A 65 22.92 11.01 29.38
C LEU A 65 21.48 10.48 29.49
N ILE A 66 20.92 10.04 28.36
CA ILE A 66 19.56 9.47 28.29
C ILE A 66 19.56 8.00 27.86
N ILE A 67 20.56 7.56 27.08
CA ILE A 67 20.71 6.18 26.65
C ILE A 67 22.18 5.77 26.74
N LYS A 68 22.45 4.57 27.23
CA LYS A 68 23.79 3.95 27.29
C LYS A 68 23.71 2.52 26.81
N GLY A 69 24.42 2.19 25.74
CA GLY A 69 24.45 0.84 25.21
C GLY A 69 25.71 0.55 24.41
N GLN A 70 25.70 -0.61 23.77
CA GLN A 70 26.66 -0.97 22.73
C GLN A 70 25.88 -1.28 21.45
N GLY A 71 26.45 -0.95 20.31
CA GLY A 71 25.77 -1.18 19.03
C GLY A 71 26.66 -0.90 17.83
N ILE A 72 26.06 -1.02 16.66
CA ILE A 72 26.66 -0.74 15.36
C ILE A 72 25.89 0.43 14.74
N VAL A 73 26.62 1.33 14.08
CA VAL A 73 26.04 2.44 13.32
C VAL A 73 26.08 2.08 11.84
N SER A 74 24.94 2.11 11.17
CA SER A 74 24.84 1.88 9.72
C SER A 74 25.41 3.06 8.91
N ASN A 75 25.56 2.88 7.60
CA ASN A 75 25.95 3.99 6.71
C ASN A 75 24.91 5.13 6.70
N SER A 76 23.63 4.81 6.95
CA SER A 76 22.52 5.76 7.09
C SER A 76 22.47 6.48 8.46
N LYS A 77 23.47 6.24 9.33
CA LYS A 77 23.53 6.76 10.71
C LYS A 77 22.42 6.25 11.63
N THR A 78 21.83 5.10 11.32
CA THR A 78 20.91 4.38 12.20
C THR A 78 21.71 3.55 13.22
N ILE A 79 21.20 3.44 14.45
CA ILE A 79 21.86 2.69 15.53
C ILE A 79 21.12 1.36 15.75
N SER A 80 21.83 0.24 15.61
CA SER A 80 21.38 -1.08 16.02
C SER A 80 22.10 -1.49 17.30
N TYR A 81 21.35 -1.59 18.41
CA TYR A 81 21.92 -1.96 19.70
C TYR A 81 22.12 -3.48 19.83
N ASN A 82 23.10 -3.88 20.63
CA ASN A 82 23.37 -5.26 20.97
C ASN A 82 23.68 -5.40 22.46
N GLY A 83 23.07 -6.40 23.11
CA GLY A 83 23.21 -6.63 24.54
C GLY A 83 22.43 -5.62 25.39
N LYS A 84 22.94 -5.31 26.59
CA LYS A 84 22.23 -4.44 27.54
C LYS A 84 22.27 -2.98 27.09
N VAL A 85 21.09 -2.36 26.97
CA VAL A 85 20.92 -0.92 26.76
C VAL A 85 20.14 -0.34 27.93
N SER A 86 20.71 0.64 28.60
CA SER A 86 20.10 1.33 29.75
C SER A 86 19.58 2.71 29.35
N TYR A 87 18.40 3.05 29.85
CA TYR A 87 17.70 4.31 29.68
C TYR A 87 17.66 5.05 31.01
N PHE A 88 17.93 6.35 30.98
CA PHE A 88 18.11 7.17 32.16
C PHE A 88 17.06 8.27 32.24
N THR A 89 16.62 8.56 33.46
CA THR A 89 15.71 9.67 33.76
C THR A 89 16.40 11.03 33.73
N PRO A 90 15.62 12.13 33.70
CA PRO A 90 16.12 13.50 33.87
C PRO A 90 16.92 13.78 35.15
N ASP A 91 16.90 12.90 36.16
CA ASP A 91 17.77 13.00 37.35
C ASP A 91 19.02 12.07 37.28
N GLY A 92 19.24 11.40 36.14
CA GLY A 92 20.43 10.59 35.87
C GLY A 92 20.39 9.18 36.46
N LYS A 93 19.25 8.71 36.97
CA LYS A 93 19.08 7.34 37.45
C LYS A 93 18.73 6.39 36.31
N GLU A 94 19.22 5.16 36.37
CA GLU A 94 18.80 4.10 35.45
C GLU A 94 17.35 3.74 35.76
N GLN A 95 16.44 4.04 34.84
CA GLN A 95 15.03 3.71 34.98
C GLN A 95 14.71 2.36 34.38
N MET A 96 15.35 2.05 33.26
CA MET A 96 15.00 0.90 32.44
C MET A 96 16.23 0.38 31.72
N SER A 97 16.27 -0.92 31.50
CA SER A 97 17.20 -1.53 30.59
C SER A 97 16.54 -2.61 29.75
N TYR A 98 16.88 -2.64 28.47
CA TYR A 98 16.53 -3.72 27.56
C TYR A 98 17.75 -4.61 27.29
N MET A 99 17.49 -5.87 26.98
CA MET A 99 18.44 -6.79 26.37
C MET A 99 18.10 -6.90 24.88
N TYR A 100 19.07 -6.63 24.02
CA TYR A 100 18.96 -6.78 22.58
C TYR A 100 19.74 -7.99 22.07
N ASN A 101 19.18 -8.75 21.13
CA ASN A 101 19.85 -9.88 20.46
C ASN A 101 20.86 -9.40 19.38
N GLU A 102 21.40 -10.32 18.58
CA GLU A 102 22.40 -10.01 17.53
C GLU A 102 21.76 -9.27 16.34
N GLU A 103 20.46 -9.46 16.15
CA GLU A 103 19.61 -8.86 15.12
C GLU A 103 19.13 -7.45 15.51
N GLY A 104 19.34 -7.04 16.76
CA GLY A 104 18.94 -5.72 17.27
C GLY A 104 17.49 -5.63 17.76
N GLU A 105 16.86 -6.78 18.04
CA GLU A 105 15.52 -6.87 18.63
C GLU A 105 15.57 -6.98 20.16
N PRO A 106 14.66 -6.32 20.90
CA PRO A 106 14.58 -6.45 22.34
C PRO A 106 13.99 -7.81 22.73
N THR A 107 14.62 -8.51 23.67
CA THR A 107 14.17 -9.83 24.18
C THR A 107 13.63 -9.74 25.60
N ASN A 108 14.25 -8.92 26.45
CA ASN A 108 13.85 -8.72 27.84
C ASN A 108 14.01 -7.26 28.25
N ALA A 109 13.20 -6.83 29.23
CA ALA A 109 13.42 -5.58 29.92
C ALA A 109 13.38 -5.74 31.44
N VAL A 110 14.16 -4.92 32.11
CA VAL A 110 14.05 -4.64 33.54
C VAL A 110 13.75 -3.15 33.68
N SER A 111 12.70 -2.80 34.39
CA SER A 111 12.34 -1.40 34.66
C SER A 111 12.06 -1.18 36.14
N HIS A 112 12.26 0.05 36.60
CA HIS A 112 12.06 0.43 37.99
C HIS A 112 10.94 1.46 38.09
N ASN A 113 9.90 1.13 38.84
CA ASN A 113 8.83 2.06 39.14
C ASN A 113 9.36 3.12 40.11
N ILE A 114 9.56 4.33 39.62
CA ILE A 114 10.13 5.43 40.41
C ILE A 114 9.23 5.88 41.56
N PHE A 115 7.93 5.56 41.51
CA PHE A 115 6.94 5.98 42.50
C PHE A 115 6.84 4.99 43.67
N THR A 116 6.93 3.69 43.38
CA THR A 116 6.80 2.62 44.39
C THR A 116 8.14 2.01 44.80
N GLY A 117 9.18 2.15 43.98
CA GLY A 117 10.47 1.47 44.14
C GLY A 117 10.47 0.02 43.67
N GLU A 118 9.35 -0.49 43.13
CA GLU A 118 9.25 -1.85 42.62
C GLU A 118 10.07 -2.05 41.35
N THR A 119 10.60 -3.25 41.17
CA THR A 119 11.29 -3.65 39.94
C THR A 119 10.39 -4.56 39.14
N TYR A 120 10.19 -4.23 37.87
CA TYR A 120 9.41 -5.01 36.93
C TYR A 120 10.32 -5.67 35.89
N GLN A 121 9.89 -6.86 35.46
CA GLN A 121 10.56 -7.65 34.43
C GLN A 121 9.56 -8.02 33.35
N ALA A 122 10.01 -7.99 32.10
CA ALA A 122 9.21 -8.33 30.94
C ALA A 122 10.02 -9.10 29.88
N SER A 123 9.33 -9.92 29.10
CA SER A 123 9.82 -10.51 27.85
C SER A 123 9.07 -9.93 26.65
N PHE A 124 9.74 -9.93 25.50
CA PHE A 124 9.20 -9.44 24.23
C PHE A 124 9.27 -10.56 23.19
N ARG A 125 8.31 -10.59 22.28
CA ARG A 125 8.22 -11.61 21.23
C ARG A 125 9.27 -11.36 20.14
N GLU A 126 10.02 -12.40 19.81
CA GLU A 126 11.02 -12.41 18.73
C GLU A 126 10.32 -12.29 17.35
N ASN A 127 10.94 -11.57 16.41
CA ASN A 127 10.45 -11.35 15.04
C ASN A 127 9.10 -10.61 14.92
N SER A 128 8.67 -9.87 15.94
CA SER A 128 7.41 -9.12 15.91
C SER A 128 7.56 -7.67 16.37
N SER A 129 8.63 -6.98 15.96
CA SER A 129 8.92 -5.57 16.29
C SER A 129 9.06 -5.24 17.79
N GLY A 130 9.30 -6.25 18.64
CA GLY A 130 9.51 -6.05 20.08
C GLY A 130 8.24 -5.79 20.88
N SER A 131 7.13 -6.45 20.53
CA SER A 131 5.87 -6.40 21.29
C SER A 131 6.00 -7.08 22.66
N LEU A 132 5.42 -6.46 23.69
CA LEU A 132 5.40 -7.00 25.06
C LEU A 132 4.68 -8.35 25.09
N GLU A 133 5.35 -9.41 25.52
CA GLU A 133 4.80 -10.76 25.54
C GLU A 133 4.37 -11.19 26.94
N ASN A 134 5.26 -11.08 27.92
CA ASN A 134 4.95 -11.48 29.31
C ASN A 134 5.56 -10.49 30.30
N GLY A 135 4.85 -10.24 31.39
CA GLY A 135 5.35 -9.47 32.53
C GLY A 135 4.94 -8.01 32.50
N LYS A 136 5.65 -7.20 33.28
CA LYS A 136 5.30 -5.80 33.55
C LYS A 136 6.48 -4.89 33.20
N VAL A 137 6.17 -3.71 32.69
CA VAL A 137 7.17 -2.72 32.30
C VAL A 137 6.68 -1.31 32.56
N ILE A 138 7.58 -0.40 32.96
CA ILE A 138 7.31 1.03 33.06
C ILE A 138 8.40 1.84 32.36
N GLN A 139 8.01 2.76 31.48
CA GLN A 139 8.91 3.57 30.67
C GLN A 139 8.51 5.04 30.71
N TYR A 140 9.49 5.95 30.72
CA TYR A 140 9.28 7.38 30.60
C TYR A 140 9.55 7.80 29.17
N VAL A 141 8.54 8.34 28.49
CA VAL A 141 8.64 8.81 27.11
C VAL A 141 7.91 10.14 27.04
N ASN A 142 8.54 11.17 26.46
CA ASN A 142 7.93 12.47 26.19
C ASN A 142 7.09 13.07 27.34
N GLY A 143 7.63 13.09 28.56
CA GLY A 143 6.92 13.72 29.68
C GLY A 143 5.81 12.86 30.31
N VAL A 144 5.68 11.58 29.93
CA VAL A 144 4.67 10.66 30.46
C VAL A 144 5.31 9.33 30.85
N TYR A 145 4.85 8.74 31.96
CA TYR A 145 5.19 7.36 32.30
C TYR A 145 4.14 6.41 31.73
N TYR A 146 4.58 5.41 30.97
CA TYR A 146 3.76 4.35 30.39
C TYR A 146 4.01 3.08 31.19
N LEU A 147 2.96 2.50 31.76
CA LEU A 147 3.03 1.21 32.42
C LEU A 147 2.22 0.20 31.62
N GLY A 148 2.82 -0.95 31.30
CA GLY A 148 2.16 -2.05 30.60
C GLY A 148 2.35 -3.37 31.32
N GLU A 149 1.32 -4.20 31.32
CA GLU A 149 1.34 -5.56 31.84
C GLU A 149 0.64 -6.50 30.85
N ALA A 150 1.31 -7.59 30.46
CA ALA A 150 0.79 -8.56 29.51
C ALA A 150 1.12 -10.00 29.91
N GLU A 151 0.29 -10.92 29.42
CA GLU A 151 0.47 -12.37 29.54
C GLU A 151 0.18 -13.00 28.18
N GLN A 152 1.13 -13.77 27.63
CA GLN A 152 1.04 -14.38 26.29
C GLN A 152 0.71 -13.38 25.16
N GLY A 153 1.20 -12.15 25.28
CA GLY A 153 0.96 -11.05 24.33
C GLY A 153 -0.38 -10.33 24.52
N ILE A 154 -1.19 -10.76 25.49
CA ILE A 154 -2.49 -10.17 25.80
C ILE A 154 -2.30 -9.16 26.94
N PHE A 155 -2.53 -7.87 26.66
CA PHE A 155 -2.49 -6.83 27.69
C PHE A 155 -3.54 -7.10 28.75
N LYS A 156 -3.15 -6.99 30.02
CA LYS A 156 -4.05 -7.01 31.17
C LYS A 156 -4.31 -5.60 31.70
N GLN A 157 -3.29 -4.75 31.61
CA GLN A 157 -3.36 -3.37 32.07
C GLN A 157 -2.42 -2.48 31.26
N PHE A 158 -2.86 -1.25 31.01
CA PHE A 158 -2.00 -0.19 30.46
C PHE A 158 -2.33 1.15 31.11
N GLU A 159 -1.32 1.92 31.51
CA GLU A 159 -1.51 3.22 32.17
C GLU A 159 -0.65 4.32 31.55
N TYR A 160 -1.22 5.52 31.43
CA TYR A 160 -0.50 6.78 31.26
C TYR A 160 -0.45 7.50 32.59
N ILE A 161 0.73 7.77 33.12
CA ILE A 161 0.93 8.30 34.48
C ILE A 161 1.65 9.64 34.42
N ASN A 162 1.13 10.64 35.13
CA ASN A 162 1.76 11.94 35.24
C ASN A 162 3.06 11.84 36.07
N PRO A 163 4.21 12.30 35.55
CA PRO A 163 5.45 12.39 36.34
C PRO A 163 5.33 13.18 37.64
N ALA A 164 4.45 14.18 37.68
CA ALA A 164 4.25 15.04 38.84
C ALA A 164 3.42 14.36 39.96
N SER A 165 2.54 13.41 39.61
CA SER A 165 1.70 12.70 40.57
C SER A 165 1.29 11.33 40.03
N PRO A 166 1.70 10.21 40.65
CA PRO A 166 1.30 8.88 40.21
C PRO A 166 -0.19 8.57 40.40
N LYS A 167 -0.92 9.46 41.10
CA LYS A 167 -2.37 9.37 41.24
C LYS A 167 -3.10 9.95 40.04
N GLU A 168 -2.47 10.88 39.33
CA GLU A 168 -3.01 11.44 38.09
C GLU A 168 -2.60 10.52 36.93
N LYS A 169 -3.57 9.77 36.43
CA LYS A 169 -3.32 8.75 35.42
C LYS A 169 -4.55 8.47 34.56
N ILE A 170 -4.30 7.89 33.39
CA ILE A 170 -5.32 7.24 32.56
C ILE A 170 -5.04 5.75 32.62
N ASN A 171 -6.02 4.94 33.00
CA ASN A 171 -5.90 3.49 33.13
C ASN A 171 -6.81 2.80 32.12
N PHE A 172 -6.28 1.82 31.40
CA PHE A 172 -6.99 0.97 30.45
C PHE A 172 -7.06 -0.46 30.98
N THR A 173 -8.25 -1.06 30.88
CA THR A 173 -8.51 -2.47 31.22
C THR A 173 -8.89 -3.26 29.98
N PHE A 174 -8.52 -4.53 29.96
CA PHE A 174 -8.68 -5.42 28.81
C PHE A 174 -9.44 -6.70 29.22
N ASP A 175 -10.11 -7.34 28.27
CA ASP A 175 -10.73 -8.66 28.46
C ASP A 175 -9.73 -9.82 28.24
N GLU A 176 -10.24 -11.06 28.27
CA GLU A 176 -9.42 -12.26 28.09
C GLU A 176 -8.84 -12.38 26.68
N GLU A 177 -9.46 -11.75 25.67
CA GLU A 177 -8.97 -11.68 24.30
C GLU A 177 -8.08 -10.47 24.00
N GLY A 178 -7.84 -9.59 24.99
CA GLY A 178 -6.99 -8.40 24.85
C GLY A 178 -7.69 -7.18 24.24
N ARG A 179 -9.02 -7.17 24.20
CA ARG A 179 -9.81 -6.02 23.76
C ARG A 179 -10.02 -5.07 24.94
N VAL A 180 -9.93 -3.77 24.70
CA VAL A 180 -10.18 -2.76 25.74
C VAL A 180 -11.63 -2.85 26.19
N THR A 181 -11.86 -2.88 27.50
CA THR A 181 -13.19 -2.94 28.13
C THR A 181 -13.56 -1.62 28.79
N SER A 182 -12.58 -0.90 29.35
CA SER A 182 -12.80 0.42 29.95
C SER A 182 -11.53 1.26 29.96
N SER A 183 -11.70 2.58 30.01
CA SER A 183 -10.64 3.52 30.33
C SER A 183 -11.11 4.52 31.38
N GLN A 184 -10.29 4.80 32.39
CA GLN A 184 -10.60 5.70 33.50
C GLN A 184 -9.52 6.77 33.65
N THR A 185 -9.93 8.02 33.78
CA THR A 185 -9.03 9.16 34.02
C THR A 185 -9.15 9.61 35.48
N PHE A 186 -8.02 9.82 36.13
CA PHE A 186 -7.92 10.23 37.53
C PHE A 186 -7.22 11.58 37.67
N ASP A 187 -7.72 12.43 38.56
CA ASP A 187 -7.08 13.71 38.91
C ASP A 187 -5.84 13.52 39.81
N ALA A 188 -5.12 14.62 40.10
CA ALA A 188 -3.95 14.59 40.99
C ALA A 188 -4.22 14.15 42.44
N ASN A 189 -5.49 14.16 42.88
CA ASN A 189 -5.91 13.64 44.18
C ASN A 189 -6.22 12.13 44.14
N GLY A 190 -6.36 11.56 42.95
CA GLY A 190 -6.75 10.18 42.69
C GLY A 190 -8.26 9.97 42.59
N ASN A 191 -9.04 11.03 42.38
CA ASN A 191 -10.47 10.91 42.11
C ASN A 191 -10.69 10.59 40.63
N GLU A 192 -11.59 9.65 40.35
CA GLU A 192 -12.05 9.40 38.98
C GLU A 192 -12.83 10.62 38.49
N ILE A 193 -12.39 11.19 37.36
CA ILE A 193 -13.03 12.35 36.72
C ILE A 193 -13.69 11.99 35.39
N GLU A 194 -13.23 10.94 34.72
CA GLU A 194 -13.83 10.43 33.48
C GLU A 194 -13.74 8.91 33.42
N LYS A 195 -14.71 8.30 32.74
CA LYS A 195 -14.75 6.87 32.48
C LYS A 195 -15.41 6.60 31.13
N MET A 196 -14.80 5.74 30.33
CA MET A 196 -15.33 5.19 29.08
C MET A 196 -15.50 3.68 29.23
N ASN A 197 -16.63 3.16 28.75
CA ASN A 197 -16.85 1.72 28.59
C ASN A 197 -16.88 1.39 27.10
N TYR A 198 -16.29 0.25 26.76
CA TYR A 198 -16.15 -0.23 25.39
C TYR A 198 -17.01 -1.48 25.19
N GLN A 199 -17.53 -1.66 23.99
CA GLN A 199 -18.22 -2.86 23.53
C GLN A 199 -17.48 -3.41 22.32
N ASP A 200 -17.00 -4.65 22.39
CA ASP A 200 -16.19 -5.30 21.36
C ASP A 200 -14.95 -4.47 20.93
N GLY A 201 -14.33 -3.77 21.89
CA GLY A 201 -13.17 -2.90 21.66
C GLY A 201 -13.50 -1.50 21.13
N SER A 202 -14.77 -1.19 20.85
CA SER A 202 -15.21 0.11 20.36
C SER A 202 -15.79 0.98 21.49
N PRO A 203 -15.53 2.30 21.54
CA PRO A 203 -16.14 3.20 22.52
C PRO A 203 -17.67 3.11 22.47
N TYR A 204 -18.33 2.93 23.62
CA TYR A 204 -19.77 2.74 23.68
C TYR A 204 -20.47 3.78 24.55
N THR A 205 -20.07 3.94 25.81
CA THR A 205 -20.72 4.92 26.70
C THR A 205 -19.75 5.45 27.75
N GLY A 206 -19.65 6.77 27.83
CA GLY A 206 -18.80 7.48 28.78
C GLY A 206 -17.95 8.55 28.11
N THR A 207 -16.90 9.02 28.80
CA THR A 207 -15.93 9.99 28.29
C THR A 207 -14.52 9.43 28.33
N MET A 208 -13.79 9.57 27.24
CA MET A 208 -12.39 9.17 27.10
C MET A 208 -11.51 10.42 26.96
N SER A 209 -10.40 10.42 27.69
CA SER A 209 -9.33 11.42 27.61
C SER A 209 -8.20 10.96 26.68
N TYR A 210 -7.62 11.89 25.93
CA TYR A 210 -6.35 11.68 25.22
C TYR A 210 -5.33 12.73 25.64
N LEU A 211 -4.06 12.31 25.72
CA LEU A 211 -2.94 13.19 26.06
C LEU A 211 -2.28 13.79 24.83
N ALA A 212 -1.61 14.91 25.04
CA ALA A 212 -0.63 15.47 24.14
C ALA A 212 0.54 14.50 23.96
N GLU A 213 1.15 14.49 22.78
CA GLU A 213 2.36 13.69 22.55
C GLU A 213 3.58 14.13 23.36
N GLN A 214 3.58 15.34 23.94
CA GLN A 214 4.80 16.01 24.43
C GLN A 214 4.87 16.26 25.94
N ASP A 215 3.82 16.00 26.71
CA ASP A 215 3.77 16.14 28.17
C ASP A 215 2.47 15.49 28.68
N TYR A 216 2.34 15.29 29.99
CA TYR A 216 1.05 14.90 30.60
C TYR A 216 0.06 16.07 30.60
N VAL A 217 -0.48 16.39 29.42
CA VAL A 217 -1.48 17.44 29.19
C VAL A 217 -2.59 16.88 28.33
N PHE A 218 -3.85 17.05 28.71
CA PHE A 218 -4.98 16.62 27.88
C PHE A 218 -4.97 17.36 26.54
N ALA A 219 -5.07 16.60 25.44
CA ALA A 219 -5.23 17.12 24.09
C ALA A 219 -6.71 17.20 23.72
N GLN A 220 -7.48 16.18 24.07
CA GLN A 220 -8.91 16.12 23.81
C GLN A 220 -9.63 15.19 24.79
N THR A 221 -10.94 15.38 24.90
CA THR A 221 -11.88 14.46 25.57
C THR A 221 -13.04 14.18 24.64
N VAL A 222 -13.48 12.92 24.53
CA VAL A 222 -14.54 12.49 23.62
C VAL A 222 -15.60 11.71 24.40
N THR A 223 -16.87 12.08 24.23
CA THR A 223 -17.99 11.50 24.96
C THR A 223 -18.93 10.75 24.01
N TYR A 224 -19.24 9.51 24.36
CA TYR A 224 -20.16 8.64 23.64
C TYR A 224 -21.38 8.27 24.49
N GLU A 225 -22.52 8.09 23.83
CA GLU A 225 -23.74 7.51 24.40
C GLU A 225 -24.28 6.45 23.44
N ALA A 226 -24.41 5.20 23.91
CA ALA A 226 -24.86 4.06 23.11
C ALA A 226 -24.12 3.85 21.75
N GLY A 227 -22.82 4.15 21.71
CA GLY A 227 -21.98 4.03 20.51
C GLY A 227 -21.93 5.29 19.64
N GLU A 228 -22.79 6.29 19.91
CA GLU A 228 -22.85 7.53 19.15
C GLU A 228 -22.02 8.63 19.82
N LEU A 229 -21.32 9.43 19.01
CA LEU A 229 -20.54 10.58 19.46
C LEU A 229 -21.47 11.74 19.82
N ILE A 230 -21.49 12.15 21.09
CA ILE A 230 -22.38 13.22 21.57
C ILE A 230 -21.66 14.50 21.99
N ALA A 231 -20.37 14.43 22.35
CA ALA A 231 -19.58 15.60 22.65
C ALA A 231 -18.08 15.37 22.46
N GLN A 232 -17.36 16.43 22.17
CA GLN A 232 -15.90 16.43 22.06
C GLN A 232 -15.34 17.76 22.52
N LYS A 233 -14.20 17.75 23.19
CA LYS A 233 -13.48 18.96 23.60
C LYS A 233 -12.03 18.84 23.24
N HIS A 234 -11.45 19.91 22.73
CA HIS A 234 -10.02 20.04 22.49
C HIS A 234 -9.43 21.08 23.43
N TYR A 235 -8.16 20.92 23.79
CA TYR A 235 -7.47 21.80 24.73
C TYR A 235 -6.18 22.37 24.13
N TYR A 236 -5.86 23.59 24.54
CA TYR A 236 -4.55 24.21 24.32
C TYR A 236 -3.49 23.59 25.24
N SER A 237 -2.20 23.82 24.96
CA SER A 237 -1.11 23.35 25.84
C SER A 237 -1.17 23.94 27.25
N ASN A 238 -1.83 25.09 27.42
CA ASN A 238 -2.08 25.70 28.73
C ASN A 238 -3.30 25.13 29.47
N GLY A 239 -3.97 24.11 28.92
CA GLY A 239 -5.16 23.47 29.49
C GLY A 239 -6.48 24.23 29.27
N GLN A 240 -6.46 25.41 28.64
CA GLN A 240 -7.69 26.12 28.28
C GLN A 240 -8.40 25.42 27.12
N LEU A 241 -9.73 25.56 27.07
CA LEU A 241 -10.55 25.00 26.00
C LEU A 241 -10.17 25.64 24.66
N LYS A 242 -10.01 24.80 23.63
CA LYS A 242 -9.67 25.15 22.25
C LYS A 242 -10.90 25.05 21.35
N SER A 243 -11.63 23.95 21.48
CA SER A 243 -12.99 23.84 20.94
C SER A 243 -13.85 22.93 21.80
N GLU A 244 -15.17 23.12 21.75
CA GLU A 244 -16.18 22.23 22.31
C GLU A 244 -17.25 21.95 21.26
N MET A 245 -17.43 20.68 20.95
CA MET A 245 -18.45 20.14 20.06
C MET A 245 -19.50 19.40 20.89
N LYS A 246 -20.78 19.57 20.52
CA LYS A 246 -21.94 18.88 21.09
C LYS A 246 -22.90 18.47 19.98
N VAL A 247 -23.51 17.30 20.13
CA VAL A 247 -24.60 16.82 19.27
C VAL A 247 -25.87 16.73 20.10
N GLU A 248 -26.87 17.52 19.76
CA GLU A 248 -28.20 17.52 20.40
C GLU A 248 -29.24 17.09 19.36
N GLY A 249 -29.73 15.84 19.47
CA GLY A 249 -30.60 15.25 18.45
C GLY A 249 -29.83 15.05 17.14
N THR A 250 -30.24 15.75 16.08
CA THR A 250 -29.53 15.77 14.79
C THR A 250 -28.65 17.01 14.63
N THR A 251 -28.58 17.92 15.59
CA THR A 251 -27.82 19.17 15.41
C THR A 251 -26.46 19.06 16.09
N LYS A 252 -25.39 19.16 15.30
CA LYS A 252 -24.01 19.35 15.77
C LYS A 252 -23.73 20.84 15.93
N THR A 253 -23.15 21.23 17.06
CA THR A 253 -22.63 22.59 17.29
C THR A 253 -21.20 22.49 17.80
N GLU A 254 -20.27 23.22 17.20
CA GLU A 254 -18.89 23.35 17.67
C GLU A 254 -18.54 24.82 17.91
N THR A 255 -17.98 25.15 19.07
CA THR A 255 -17.51 26.49 19.41
C THR A 255 -16.01 26.47 19.62
N TYR A 256 -15.32 27.40 18.98
CA TYR A 256 -13.86 27.54 19.05
C TYR A 256 -13.49 28.73 19.94
N TYR A 257 -12.40 28.59 20.67
CA TYR A 257 -11.92 29.58 21.64
C TYR A 257 -10.45 29.90 21.38
N ASN A 258 -10.03 31.11 21.76
CA ASN A 258 -8.62 31.46 21.81
C ASN A 258 -7.98 31.00 23.12
N LYS A 259 -6.65 31.18 23.26
CA LYS A 259 -5.90 30.78 24.47
C LYS A 259 -6.33 31.47 25.77
N ASN A 260 -7.11 32.56 25.67
CA ASN A 260 -7.65 33.31 26.80
C ASN A 260 -9.12 32.93 27.11
N GLY A 261 -9.70 32.00 26.37
CA GLY A 261 -11.09 31.55 26.53
C GLY A 261 -12.14 32.43 25.83
N GLU A 262 -11.74 33.36 24.97
CA GLU A 262 -12.67 34.17 24.18
C GLU A 262 -13.11 33.40 22.93
N VAL A 263 -14.39 33.48 22.57
CA VAL A 263 -14.94 32.78 21.39
C VAL A 263 -14.33 33.35 20.10
N LEU A 264 -13.78 32.47 19.27
CA LEU A 264 -13.27 32.77 17.95
C LEU A 264 -14.33 32.60 16.86
N GLY A 265 -15.17 31.58 16.98
CA GLY A 265 -16.20 31.23 16.00
C GLY A 265 -17.06 30.07 16.47
N THR A 266 -18.18 29.87 15.79
CA THR A 266 -19.11 28.77 16.03
C THR A 266 -19.48 28.15 14.68
N TYR A 267 -19.61 26.83 14.67
CA TYR A 267 -20.02 26.01 13.55
C TYR A 267 -21.25 25.20 13.94
N THR A 268 -22.23 25.10 13.06
CA THR A 268 -23.42 24.27 13.26
C THR A 268 -23.69 23.43 12.02
N ALA A 269 -24.10 22.17 12.18
CA ALA A 269 -24.45 21.27 11.10
C ALA A 269 -25.62 20.36 11.49
N ASP A 270 -26.40 19.92 10.50
CA ASP A 270 -27.38 18.86 10.66
C ASP A 270 -26.74 17.51 10.35
N MET A 271 -26.93 16.53 11.22
CA MET A 271 -26.44 15.17 11.08
C MET A 271 -27.53 14.29 10.43
N THR A 272 -27.28 13.83 9.20
CA THR A 272 -28.15 12.91 8.45
C THR A 272 -27.37 11.64 8.10
N ASN A 273 -27.76 10.48 8.62
CA ASN A 273 -27.09 9.18 8.37
C ASN A 273 -25.56 9.20 8.64
N GLY A 274 -25.12 9.94 9.66
CA GLY A 274 -23.71 10.08 10.00
C GLY A 274 -22.93 11.14 9.19
N TYR A 275 -23.59 11.83 8.25
CA TYR A 275 -22.99 12.91 7.45
C TYR A 275 -23.48 14.30 7.90
N GLU A 276 -22.62 15.30 7.78
CA GLU A 276 -22.93 16.70 8.05
C GLU A 276 -23.55 17.39 6.82
N GLU A 277 -24.74 17.93 6.99
CA GLU A 277 -25.49 18.70 6.00
C GLU A 277 -25.83 20.10 6.57
N ASN A 278 -26.24 21.02 5.69
CA ASN A 278 -26.70 22.38 6.04
C ASN A 278 -25.75 23.19 6.94
N TYR A 279 -24.44 22.94 6.85
CA TYR A 279 -23.49 23.52 7.79
C TYR A 279 -23.30 25.03 7.63
N ASP A 280 -23.16 25.73 8.75
CA ASP A 280 -23.13 27.20 8.85
C ASP A 280 -22.11 27.64 9.90
N GLY A 281 -21.47 28.78 9.68
CA GLY A 281 -20.50 29.36 10.61
C GLY A 281 -19.04 29.02 10.27
N GLN A 282 -18.17 28.94 11.29
CA GLN A 282 -16.72 28.89 11.12
C GLN A 282 -16.10 27.60 11.67
N VAL A 283 -15.36 26.88 10.82
CA VAL A 283 -14.51 25.73 11.21
C VAL A 283 -13.07 26.21 11.31
N ILE A 284 -12.45 26.00 12.48
CA ILE A 284 -11.06 26.42 12.74
C ILE A 284 -10.17 25.20 12.88
N TYR A 285 -9.17 25.11 12.01
CA TYR A 285 -8.16 24.05 12.06
C TYR A 285 -6.88 24.56 12.72
N PHE A 286 -6.24 23.66 13.45
CA PHE A 286 -4.94 23.85 14.10
C PHE A 286 -3.93 22.86 13.49
N TYR A 287 -2.64 23.08 13.73
CA TYR A 287 -1.62 22.08 13.36
C TYR A 287 -1.68 20.84 14.28
N ASP A 288 -1.22 19.67 13.82
CA ASP A 288 -1.29 18.42 14.62
C ASP A 288 -0.04 18.16 15.49
N ASN A 289 1.06 18.91 15.30
CA ASN A 289 2.38 18.61 15.87
C ASN A 289 2.79 19.52 17.05
N SER A 290 4.10 19.72 17.28
CA SER A 290 4.67 20.62 18.31
C SER A 290 4.12 22.06 18.32
N THR A 291 3.44 22.48 17.25
CA THR A 291 2.79 23.77 17.05
C THR A 291 1.27 23.71 17.17
N ARG A 292 0.70 22.69 17.83
CA ARG A 292 -0.75 22.38 17.87
C ARG A 292 -1.71 23.47 18.36
N ASP A 293 -1.15 24.54 18.87
CA ASP A 293 -1.86 25.68 19.41
C ASP A 293 -1.94 26.86 18.43
N ILE A 294 -1.34 26.72 17.25
CA ILE A 294 -1.33 27.69 16.17
C ILE A 294 -2.45 27.32 15.19
N ILE A 295 -3.24 28.32 14.80
CA ILE A 295 -4.29 28.17 13.80
C ILE A 295 -3.61 27.99 12.44
N SER A 296 -4.00 26.96 11.69
CA SER A 296 -3.53 26.73 10.33
C SER A 296 -4.44 27.43 9.32
N GLN A 297 -5.75 27.25 9.47
CA GLN A 297 -6.74 27.74 8.54
C GLN A 297 -8.14 27.87 9.17
N ILE A 298 -8.96 28.76 8.61
CA ILE A 298 -10.36 28.94 8.99
C ILE A 298 -11.23 28.88 7.73
N TYR A 299 -12.27 28.04 7.76
CA TYR A 299 -13.33 28.00 6.76
C TYR A 299 -14.58 28.67 7.32
N GLU A 300 -15.25 29.47 6.50
CA GLU A 300 -16.53 30.09 6.83
C GLU A 300 -17.57 29.64 5.81
N TYR A 301 -18.69 29.12 6.31
CA TYR A 301 -19.78 28.56 5.55
C TYR A 301 -21.08 29.34 5.79
N ASN A 302 -21.90 29.41 4.74
CA ASN A 302 -23.27 29.88 4.79
C ASN A 302 -24.17 28.81 4.16
N LYS A 303 -25.00 28.14 4.96
CA LYS A 303 -25.97 27.11 4.49
C LYS A 303 -25.36 26.08 3.53
N GLY A 304 -24.25 25.47 3.93
CA GLY A 304 -23.55 24.43 3.15
C GLY A 304 -22.61 24.97 2.06
N THR A 305 -22.53 26.28 1.85
CA THR A 305 -21.66 26.88 0.83
C THR A 305 -20.49 27.61 1.49
N ILE A 306 -19.26 27.34 1.04
CA ILE A 306 -18.09 28.09 1.49
C ILE A 306 -18.18 29.54 1.00
N VAL A 307 -18.01 30.50 1.90
CA VAL A 307 -18.01 31.93 1.57
C VAL A 307 -16.66 32.57 1.79
N LYS A 308 -15.83 32.02 2.68
CA LYS A 308 -14.50 32.55 2.98
C LYS A 308 -13.56 31.47 3.51
N PHE A 309 -12.29 31.58 3.12
CA PHE A 309 -11.20 30.75 3.60
C PHE A 309 -10.03 31.63 4.01
N THR A 310 -9.46 31.42 5.20
CA THR A 310 -8.34 32.21 5.74
C THR A 310 -7.18 31.30 6.08
N ASN A 311 -6.02 31.55 5.48
CA ASN A 311 -4.76 30.86 5.77
C ASN A 311 -3.88 31.67 6.71
N PHE A 312 -3.06 30.99 7.51
CA PHE A 312 -2.15 31.60 8.48
C PHE A 312 -0.69 31.17 8.27
N TYR A 313 0.25 32.05 8.64
CA TYR A 313 1.67 31.72 8.61
C TYR A 313 2.06 30.73 9.72
N THR A 314 2.66 29.61 9.31
CA THR A 314 3.15 28.53 10.19
C THR A 314 4.33 28.93 11.08
N THR A 315 5.10 29.94 10.65
CA THR A 315 6.38 30.34 11.27
C THR A 315 6.23 31.46 12.30
N THR A 316 5.00 31.87 12.61
CA THR A 316 4.75 33.00 13.52
C THR A 316 3.97 32.54 14.75
N ASP A 317 4.43 32.92 15.94
CA ASP A 317 3.70 32.65 17.20
C ASP A 317 2.41 33.49 17.35
N LYS A 318 2.01 34.21 16.30
CA LYS A 318 1.02 35.30 16.37
C LYS A 318 -0.26 35.04 15.56
N ASN A 319 -0.48 33.84 15.01
CA ASN A 319 -1.61 33.56 14.09
C ASN A 319 -1.77 34.69 13.05
N THR A 320 -0.68 35.05 12.37
CA THR A 320 -0.72 36.12 11.36
C THR A 320 -1.33 35.57 10.08
N ILE A 321 -2.35 36.25 9.56
CA ILE A 321 -3.03 35.88 8.32
C ILE A 321 -2.03 35.95 7.16
N GLN A 322 -1.99 34.90 6.35
CA GLN A 322 -1.22 34.84 5.10
C GLN A 322 -2.09 35.26 3.92
N SER A 323 -3.30 34.70 3.82
CA SER A 323 -4.25 35.05 2.77
C SER A 323 -5.69 34.86 3.21
N ILE A 324 -6.59 35.58 2.55
CA ILE A 324 -8.04 35.44 2.67
C ILE A 324 -8.60 35.24 1.27
N ILE A 325 -9.27 34.12 1.02
CA ILE A 325 -10.01 33.83 -0.21
C ILE A 325 -11.49 34.04 0.09
N THR A 326 -12.20 34.77 -0.76
CA THR A 326 -13.66 34.92 -0.70
C THR A 326 -14.30 34.24 -1.89
N TYR A 327 -15.37 33.50 -1.64
CA TYR A 327 -16.08 32.71 -2.64
C TYR A 327 -17.41 33.37 -3.02
N ASP A 328 -17.80 33.17 -4.27
CA ASP A 328 -19.12 33.53 -4.76
C ASP A 328 -20.17 32.56 -4.22
N ALA A 329 -21.21 33.10 -3.59
CA ALA A 329 -22.20 32.29 -2.86
C ALA A 329 -23.13 31.46 -3.78
N GLU A 330 -23.21 31.77 -5.08
CA GLU A 330 -24.04 31.02 -6.02
C GLU A 330 -23.27 29.88 -6.68
N THR A 331 -21.98 30.09 -6.95
CA THR A 331 -21.15 29.16 -7.72
C THR A 331 -20.12 28.39 -6.90
N SER A 332 -19.88 28.80 -5.65
CA SER A 332 -18.81 28.28 -4.78
C SER A 332 -17.41 28.43 -5.38
N ASN A 333 -17.24 29.30 -6.39
CA ASN A 333 -15.96 29.58 -7.00
C ASN A 333 -15.25 30.72 -6.25
N PRO A 334 -13.91 30.73 -6.19
CA PRO A 334 -13.19 31.88 -5.64
C PRO A 334 -13.51 33.14 -6.47
N SER A 335 -13.73 34.26 -5.78
CA SER A 335 -14.01 35.57 -6.39
C SER A 335 -12.79 36.49 -6.31
N HIS A 336 -12.16 36.55 -5.13
CA HIS A 336 -10.94 37.29 -4.89
C HIS A 336 -10.13 36.72 -3.72
N THR A 337 -8.83 36.96 -3.74
CA THR A 337 -7.90 36.65 -2.67
C THR A 337 -7.14 37.90 -2.25
N VAL A 338 -6.95 38.13 -0.95
CA VAL A 338 -6.08 39.18 -0.39
C VAL A 338 -4.91 38.53 0.33
N TYR A 339 -3.69 38.99 0.07
CA TYR A 339 -2.45 38.47 0.65
C TYR A 339 -1.84 39.45 1.63
N TYR A 340 -1.19 38.94 2.68
CA TYR A 340 -0.57 39.71 3.74
C TYR A 340 0.85 39.24 4.01
N ASP A 341 1.73 40.13 4.47
CA ASP A 341 3.07 39.78 4.93
C ASP A 341 3.05 39.24 6.37
N LYS A 342 4.21 38.79 6.86
CA LYS A 342 4.38 38.25 8.22
C LYS A 342 4.16 39.28 9.34
N ASP A 343 4.06 40.57 9.00
CA ASP A 343 3.72 41.65 9.93
C ASP A 343 2.23 42.03 9.85
N GLY A 344 1.44 41.33 9.01
CA GLY A 344 0.01 41.55 8.82
C GLY A 344 -0.34 42.70 7.88
N LYS A 345 0.62 43.21 7.11
CA LYS A 345 0.38 44.28 6.12
C LYS A 345 -0.02 43.67 4.78
N GLU A 346 -1.05 44.23 4.16
CA GLU A 346 -1.51 43.81 2.83
C GLU A 346 -0.40 43.94 1.77
N LEU A 347 -0.15 42.84 1.06
CA LEU A 347 0.79 42.73 -0.06
C LEU A 347 0.11 43.01 -1.41
N GLY A 348 -1.15 42.61 -1.55
CA GLY A 348 -1.95 42.79 -2.75
C GLY A 348 -3.17 41.87 -2.77
N ASN A 349 -3.90 41.92 -3.87
CA ASN A 349 -5.08 41.09 -4.11
C ASN A 349 -5.05 40.47 -5.50
N LEU A 350 -5.89 39.47 -5.72
CA LEU A 350 -6.08 38.75 -6.98
C LEU A 350 -7.57 38.44 -7.17
N THR A 351 -8.14 38.78 -8.32
CA THR A 351 -9.52 38.43 -8.69
C THR A 351 -9.56 37.16 -9.55
N TYR A 352 -10.71 36.51 -9.60
CA TYR A 352 -10.91 35.24 -10.31
C TYR A 352 -12.19 35.27 -11.15
N ASP A 353 -12.19 34.46 -12.21
CA ASP A 353 -13.38 34.03 -12.96
C ASP A 353 -13.41 32.50 -12.93
N GLY A 354 -14.35 31.93 -12.17
CA GLY A 354 -14.27 30.53 -11.75
C GLY A 354 -13.00 30.28 -10.94
N TYR A 355 -12.18 29.32 -11.38
CA TYR A 355 -10.86 29.04 -10.78
C TYR A 355 -9.70 29.75 -11.48
N SER A 356 -9.98 30.59 -12.48
CA SER A 356 -8.96 31.23 -13.32
C SER A 356 -8.60 32.62 -12.77
N PRO A 357 -7.35 32.87 -12.37
CA PRO A 357 -6.88 34.21 -11.97
C PRO A 357 -7.10 35.24 -13.08
N GLN A 358 -7.56 36.45 -12.75
CA GLN A 358 -7.87 37.52 -13.72
C GLN A 358 -6.95 38.73 -13.59
N ASP A 359 -7.09 39.51 -12.50
CA ASP A 359 -6.35 40.74 -12.29
C ASP A 359 -5.79 40.77 -10.86
N GLY A 360 -4.50 41.10 -10.73
CA GLY A 360 -3.86 41.26 -9.43
C GLY A 360 -2.56 40.49 -9.30
N THR A 361 -2.13 40.20 -8.07
CA THR A 361 -0.87 39.50 -7.77
C THR A 361 -1.08 38.42 -6.73
N SER A 362 -0.69 37.18 -7.04
CA SER A 362 -0.57 36.10 -6.08
C SER A 362 0.78 36.15 -5.37
N TYR A 363 0.76 35.79 -4.08
CA TYR A 363 1.95 35.70 -3.23
C TYR A 363 1.97 34.33 -2.54
N GLU A 364 2.76 33.42 -3.10
CA GLU A 364 3.06 32.12 -2.51
C GLU A 364 4.47 32.13 -1.91
N GLU A 365 4.81 31.14 -1.08
CA GLU A 365 6.06 31.16 -0.27
C GLU A 365 7.33 31.47 -1.07
N ASN A 366 7.45 30.90 -2.27
CA ASN A 366 8.61 31.07 -3.16
C ASN A 366 8.23 31.61 -4.54
N GLU A 367 7.01 32.10 -4.73
CA GLU A 367 6.51 32.53 -6.04
C GLU A 367 5.61 33.76 -5.94
N ILE A 368 5.82 34.71 -6.86
CA ILE A 368 4.99 35.90 -7.01
C ILE A 368 4.56 36.00 -8.46
N VAL A 369 3.24 36.02 -8.73
CA VAL A 369 2.70 36.07 -10.10
C VAL A 369 1.70 37.21 -10.23
N THR A 370 1.89 38.07 -11.22
CA THR A 370 0.97 39.18 -11.52
C THR A 370 0.20 38.89 -12.80
N TYR A 371 -1.12 39.02 -12.71
CA TYR A 371 -2.08 38.81 -13.79
C TYR A 371 -2.74 40.11 -14.23
N LYS A 372 -3.09 40.16 -15.51
CA LYS A 372 -3.96 41.18 -16.08
C LYS A 372 -4.86 40.54 -17.15
N ASN A 373 -6.18 40.67 -17.01
CA ASN A 373 -7.18 40.03 -17.88
C ASN A 373 -6.90 38.53 -18.14
N GLY A 374 -6.54 37.77 -17.12
CA GLY A 374 -6.28 36.34 -17.23
C GLY A 374 -4.89 35.95 -17.73
N VAL A 375 -4.04 36.93 -18.06
CA VAL A 375 -2.70 36.69 -18.62
C VAL A 375 -1.62 37.07 -17.62
N ILE A 376 -0.61 36.21 -17.47
CA ILE A 376 0.59 36.49 -16.66
C ILE A 376 1.39 37.61 -17.33
N ILE A 377 1.55 38.73 -16.64
CA ILE A 377 2.41 39.85 -17.08
C ILE A 377 3.76 39.89 -16.35
N SER A 378 3.85 39.26 -15.19
CA SER A 378 5.09 39.10 -14.43
C SER A 378 5.04 37.84 -13.57
N LYS A 379 6.15 37.09 -13.50
CA LYS A 379 6.33 35.95 -12.59
C LYS A 379 7.72 36.01 -11.98
N LYS A 380 7.85 35.75 -10.69
CA LYS A 380 9.13 35.61 -10.01
C LYS A 380 9.11 34.39 -9.12
N VAL A 381 10.01 33.46 -9.38
CA VAL A 381 10.18 32.24 -8.58
C VAL A 381 11.54 32.30 -7.91
N TYR A 382 11.60 31.99 -6.62
CA TYR A 382 12.81 32.10 -5.80
C TYR A 382 13.32 30.74 -5.33
N TYR A 383 14.63 30.62 -5.12
CA TYR A 383 15.20 29.49 -4.41
C TYR A 383 14.69 29.47 -2.96
N PRO A 384 14.28 28.30 -2.43
CA PRO A 384 13.68 28.21 -1.09
C PRO A 384 14.50 28.90 -0.02
N ASN A 385 13.84 29.70 0.82
CA ASN A 385 14.45 30.45 1.92
C ASN A 385 15.53 31.46 1.47
N THR A 386 15.52 31.91 0.21
CA THR A 386 16.45 32.92 -0.30
C THR A 386 15.74 34.04 -1.07
N LYS A 387 16.50 35.07 -1.48
CA LYS A 387 16.04 36.12 -2.42
C LYS A 387 16.58 35.93 -3.84
N GLN A 388 17.21 34.79 -4.12
CA GLN A 388 17.79 34.51 -5.43
C GLN A 388 16.70 33.94 -6.34
N LEU A 389 16.64 34.44 -7.57
CA LEU A 389 15.65 34.01 -8.55
C LEU A 389 16.04 32.66 -9.16
N ILE A 390 15.05 31.80 -9.37
CA ILE A 390 15.12 30.64 -10.28
C ILE A 390 14.57 31.05 -11.64
N GLU A 391 13.44 31.76 -11.65
CA GLU A 391 12.74 32.21 -12.85
C GLU A 391 12.27 33.66 -12.67
N GLU A 392 12.48 34.48 -13.70
CA GLU A 392 11.82 35.77 -13.86
C GLU A 392 11.13 35.81 -15.22
N GLN A 393 9.80 35.86 -15.22
CA GLN A 393 9.00 36.09 -16.40
C GLN A 393 8.55 37.53 -16.46
N LYS A 394 8.68 38.14 -17.62
CA LYS A 394 8.05 39.42 -17.96
C LYS A 394 7.36 39.29 -19.30
N ASP A 395 6.07 39.59 -19.32
CA ASP A 395 5.21 39.38 -20.48
C ASP A 395 5.35 37.92 -20.99
N ASN A 396 5.82 37.74 -22.22
CA ASN A 396 5.98 36.43 -22.85
C ASN A 396 7.40 35.87 -22.79
N LEU A 397 8.29 36.39 -21.93
CA LEU A 397 9.68 35.94 -21.81
C LEU A 397 10.01 35.55 -20.37
N SER A 398 10.36 34.28 -20.16
CA SER A 398 11.02 33.80 -18.93
C SER A 398 12.53 33.77 -19.09
N ILE A 399 13.24 34.16 -18.03
CA ILE A 399 14.69 34.01 -17.87
C ILE A 399 14.93 33.13 -16.65
N TYR A 400 15.73 32.08 -16.81
CA TYR A 400 16.08 31.16 -15.75
C TYR A 400 17.49 31.42 -15.23
N TYR A 401 17.69 31.29 -13.92
CA TYR A 401 18.96 31.60 -13.26
C TYR A 401 19.42 30.42 -12.38
N ALA A 402 20.73 30.28 -12.28
CA ALA A 402 21.37 29.42 -11.28
C ALA A 402 21.37 30.11 -9.92
N LYS A 403 21.65 29.34 -8.86
CA LYS A 403 21.73 29.86 -7.47
C LYS A 403 22.80 30.93 -7.28
N ASP A 404 23.85 30.96 -8.10
CA ASP A 404 24.86 32.04 -8.08
C ASP A 404 24.42 33.31 -8.86
N GLY A 405 23.22 33.30 -9.45
CA GLY A 405 22.66 34.38 -10.26
C GLY A 405 23.03 34.33 -11.74
N LYS A 406 23.78 33.31 -12.20
CA LYS A 406 24.13 33.16 -13.61
C LYS A 406 22.90 32.79 -14.44
N GLU A 407 22.69 33.48 -15.55
CA GLU A 407 21.65 33.12 -16.53
C GLU A 407 21.89 31.71 -17.11
N LEU A 408 20.87 30.86 -17.02
CA LEU A 408 20.87 29.49 -17.53
C LEU A 408 20.23 29.40 -18.92
N GLY A 409 19.16 30.16 -19.14
CA GLY A 409 18.46 30.17 -20.43
C GLY A 409 17.22 31.04 -20.41
N ARG A 410 16.55 31.09 -21.55
CA ARG A 410 15.36 31.91 -21.78
C ARG A 410 14.30 31.10 -22.49
N LEU A 411 13.03 31.36 -22.20
CA LEU A 411 11.89 30.76 -22.87
C LEU A 411 10.89 31.85 -23.27
N THR A 412 10.54 31.91 -24.55
CA THR A 412 9.42 32.72 -25.02
C THR A 412 8.15 31.90 -25.09
N TYR A 413 7.03 32.51 -24.74
CA TYR A 413 5.70 31.93 -24.84
C TYR A 413 4.89 32.57 -25.97
N LYS A 414 3.91 31.82 -26.47
CA LYS A 414 2.86 32.30 -27.39
C LYS A 414 1.50 31.98 -26.77
N ALA A 415 0.49 32.81 -27.01
CA ALA A 415 -0.88 32.46 -26.68
C ALA A 415 -1.34 31.27 -27.54
N ASP A 416 -1.93 30.27 -26.90
CA ASP A 416 -2.64 29.18 -27.54
C ASP A 416 -3.86 29.72 -28.30
N GLU A 417 -4.09 29.22 -29.51
CA GLU A 417 -5.13 29.75 -30.40
C GLU A 417 -6.54 29.34 -29.99
N TYR A 418 -6.69 28.30 -29.16
CA TYR A 418 -7.98 27.76 -28.73
C TYR A 418 -8.35 28.20 -27.32
N TYR A 419 -7.39 28.14 -26.40
CA TYR A 419 -7.61 28.37 -24.97
C TYR A 419 -7.03 29.70 -24.48
N GLY A 420 -6.26 30.42 -25.32
CA GLY A 420 -5.62 31.68 -24.94
C GLY A 420 -4.50 31.55 -23.90
N SER A 421 -4.18 30.33 -23.46
CA SER A 421 -3.17 30.05 -22.46
C SER A 421 -1.75 30.25 -22.99
N SER A 422 -0.81 30.55 -22.10
CA SER A 422 0.59 30.80 -22.48
C SER A 422 1.32 29.47 -22.68
N ILE A 423 1.61 29.09 -23.92
CA ILE A 423 2.34 27.86 -24.26
C ILE A 423 3.82 28.13 -24.56
N PRO A 424 4.75 27.27 -24.12
CA PRO A 424 6.17 27.35 -24.49
C PRO A 424 6.34 27.38 -26.02
N TYR A 425 7.12 28.33 -26.55
CA TYR A 425 7.27 28.52 -28.00
C TYR A 425 8.71 28.39 -28.50
N ASN A 426 9.66 29.16 -27.96
CA ASN A 426 11.08 29.07 -28.34
C ASN A 426 11.99 29.25 -27.13
N GLY A 427 13.00 28.41 -27.00
CA GLY A 427 14.04 28.53 -25.97
C GLY A 427 14.07 27.34 -25.03
N THR A 428 14.57 27.54 -23.81
CA THR A 428 14.86 26.49 -22.84
C THR A 428 14.11 26.74 -21.54
N SER A 429 13.31 25.76 -21.11
CA SER A 429 12.69 25.66 -19.79
C SER A 429 13.57 24.88 -18.83
N TYR A 430 13.54 25.25 -17.55
CA TYR A 430 14.20 24.55 -16.45
C TYR A 430 13.16 24.20 -15.39
N LEU A 431 12.77 22.92 -15.31
CA LEU A 431 11.83 22.46 -14.29
C LEU A 431 12.56 22.21 -12.98
N HIS A 432 11.93 22.59 -11.87
CA HIS A 432 12.51 22.43 -10.55
C HIS A 432 11.46 22.03 -9.51
N TYR A 433 11.91 21.32 -8.48
CA TYR A 433 11.14 21.00 -7.29
C TYR A 433 11.94 21.40 -6.06
N GLY A 434 11.41 22.27 -5.19
CA GLY A 434 12.15 22.75 -4.02
C GLY A 434 13.50 23.41 -4.35
N GLY A 435 13.61 24.08 -5.50
CA GLY A 435 14.87 24.68 -5.97
C GLY A 435 15.92 23.70 -6.53
N ILE A 436 15.56 22.42 -6.67
CA ILE A 436 16.38 21.38 -7.31
C ILE A 436 15.89 21.20 -8.75
N PHE A 437 16.79 21.33 -9.73
CA PHE A 437 16.43 21.13 -11.13
C PHE A 437 16.24 19.65 -11.43
N SER A 438 15.07 19.29 -11.94
CA SER A 438 14.73 17.92 -12.34
C SER A 438 14.88 17.71 -13.84
N SER A 439 14.61 18.73 -14.66
CA SER A 439 14.76 18.63 -16.10
C SER A 439 15.02 19.95 -16.82
N VAL A 440 15.58 19.83 -18.03
CA VAL A 440 15.82 20.93 -18.97
C VAL A 440 15.14 20.58 -20.29
N ILE A 441 14.22 21.42 -20.76
CA ILE A 441 13.42 21.17 -21.96
C ILE A 441 13.64 22.29 -22.97
N LYS A 442 13.93 21.96 -24.23
CA LYS A 442 14.09 22.94 -25.32
C LYS A 442 12.94 22.87 -26.31
N TYR A 443 12.47 24.05 -26.71
CA TYR A 443 11.37 24.25 -27.65
C TYR A 443 11.84 25.04 -28.88
N GLU A 444 11.34 24.63 -30.05
CA GLU A 444 11.43 25.40 -31.29
C GLU A 444 10.04 25.44 -31.97
N LYS A 445 9.50 26.64 -32.17
CA LYS A 445 8.18 26.91 -32.75
C LYS A 445 7.03 26.14 -32.07
N GLY A 446 7.11 25.97 -30.75
CA GLY A 446 6.13 25.26 -29.94
C GLY A 446 6.33 23.74 -29.90
N LEU A 447 7.34 23.21 -30.58
CA LEU A 447 7.66 21.79 -30.60
C LEU A 447 8.83 21.51 -29.66
N THR A 448 8.72 20.47 -28.85
CA THR A 448 9.83 19.96 -28.05
C THR A 448 10.90 19.41 -28.99
N THR A 449 12.15 19.77 -28.75
CA THR A 449 13.32 19.33 -29.53
C THR A 449 14.32 18.54 -28.69
N TYR A 450 14.33 18.77 -27.38
CA TYR A 450 15.28 18.15 -26.47
C TYR A 450 14.75 18.18 -25.03
N VAL A 451 14.97 17.09 -24.30
CA VAL A 451 14.72 16.97 -22.86
C VAL A 451 15.97 16.36 -22.22
N ALA A 452 16.41 16.91 -21.08
CA ALA A 452 17.43 16.30 -20.22
C ALA A 452 16.89 16.15 -18.81
N GLU A 453 17.11 14.98 -18.22
CA GLU A 453 16.60 14.58 -16.90
C GLU A 453 17.75 14.36 -15.92
N TYR A 454 17.55 14.81 -14.68
CA TYR A 454 18.57 14.79 -13.63
C TYR A 454 18.08 14.02 -12.40
N GLU A 455 19.01 13.34 -11.73
CA GLU A 455 18.75 12.62 -10.48
C GLU A 455 18.48 13.60 -9.33
N THR A 456 17.31 13.48 -8.67
CA THR A 456 16.88 14.38 -7.59
C THR A 456 16.96 13.74 -6.20
N SER A 457 17.17 12.42 -6.10
CA SER A 457 17.13 11.69 -4.82
C SER A 457 18.31 11.95 -3.87
N GLN A 458 19.46 12.43 -4.37
CA GLN A 458 20.71 12.46 -3.59
C GLN A 458 21.01 13.78 -2.85
N GLY A 459 20.08 14.73 -2.81
CA GLY A 459 20.12 15.92 -1.94
C GLY A 459 21.30 16.90 -2.11
N THR A 460 22.31 16.59 -2.93
CA THR A 460 23.56 17.37 -3.01
C THR A 460 23.99 17.58 -4.48
N PRO A 461 24.09 18.84 -4.96
CA PRO A 461 24.64 19.15 -6.28
C PRO A 461 26.12 18.71 -6.45
N PRO A 462 26.60 18.44 -7.67
CA PRO A 462 25.90 18.62 -8.94
C PRO A 462 24.88 17.52 -9.22
N PHE A 463 23.69 17.92 -9.65
CA PHE A 463 22.65 17.00 -10.10
C PHE A 463 23.17 16.20 -11.30
N GLN A 464 22.98 14.90 -11.23
CA GLN A 464 23.60 13.99 -12.17
C GLN A 464 22.69 13.78 -13.38
N LEU A 465 23.16 14.09 -14.58
CA LEU A 465 22.43 13.81 -15.82
C LEU A 465 22.18 12.29 -15.92
N VAL A 466 20.92 11.90 -16.07
CA VAL A 466 20.48 10.50 -16.15
C VAL A 466 20.16 10.13 -17.59
N GLN A 467 19.47 11.02 -18.29
CA GLN A 467 18.97 10.79 -19.63
C GLN A 467 18.87 12.09 -20.45
N GLU A 468 19.12 12.00 -21.75
CA GLU A 468 18.76 12.99 -22.75
C GLU A 468 17.85 12.35 -23.80
N THR A 469 16.76 13.03 -24.17
CA THR A 469 15.84 12.62 -25.23
C THR A 469 15.76 13.71 -26.29
N PHE A 470 15.89 13.33 -27.57
CA PHE A 470 15.89 14.24 -28.71
C PHE A 470 14.64 14.01 -29.55
N TYR A 471 14.03 15.10 -30.00
CA TYR A 471 12.75 15.09 -30.69
C TYR A 471 12.86 15.72 -32.08
N SER A 472 12.11 15.20 -33.03
CA SER A 472 11.85 15.80 -34.34
C SER A 472 10.36 15.82 -34.58
N ASN A 473 9.77 17.01 -34.74
CA ASN A 473 8.32 17.20 -34.86
C ASN A 473 7.52 16.57 -33.70
N ASN A 474 7.97 16.77 -32.45
CA ASN A 474 7.43 16.12 -31.23
C ASN A 474 7.51 14.58 -31.17
N THR A 475 8.13 13.93 -32.15
CA THR A 475 8.43 12.49 -32.09
C THR A 475 9.83 12.26 -31.53
N GLU A 476 9.96 11.34 -30.58
CA GLU A 476 11.26 10.92 -30.04
C GLU A 476 12.08 10.22 -31.13
N THR A 477 13.34 10.64 -31.31
CA THR A 477 14.24 10.11 -32.35
C THR A 477 15.50 9.48 -31.78
N LYS A 478 15.90 9.89 -30.57
CA LYS A 478 17.11 9.41 -29.91
C LYS A 478 17.02 9.56 -28.40
N LYS A 479 17.50 8.56 -27.67
CA LYS A 479 17.75 8.61 -26.22
C LYS A 479 19.21 8.37 -25.91
N VAL A 480 19.74 9.06 -24.90
CA VAL A 480 21.10 8.86 -24.38
C VAL A 480 21.00 8.73 -22.87
N SER A 481 21.41 7.58 -22.34
CA SER A 481 21.36 7.29 -20.91
C SER A 481 22.76 7.28 -20.31
N TYR A 482 22.90 7.63 -19.03
CA TYR A 482 24.19 7.86 -18.38
C TYR A 482 24.41 7.03 -17.11
N PHE A 483 25.65 6.59 -16.91
CA PHE A 483 26.12 6.02 -15.64
C PHE A 483 26.23 7.08 -14.56
N THR A 484 26.35 6.63 -13.30
CA THR A 484 26.54 7.51 -12.12
C THR A 484 27.75 8.44 -12.22
N ASN A 485 28.78 8.01 -12.95
CA ASN A 485 29.99 8.81 -13.21
C ASN A 485 29.86 9.83 -14.36
N GLY A 486 28.65 10.00 -14.94
CA GLY A 486 28.37 10.91 -16.05
C GLY A 486 28.87 10.45 -17.42
N LYS A 487 29.39 9.22 -17.55
CA LYS A 487 29.70 8.63 -18.87
C LYS A 487 28.43 8.08 -19.50
N VAL A 488 28.38 8.14 -20.84
CA VAL A 488 27.31 7.52 -21.62
C VAL A 488 27.28 6.03 -21.30
N LYS A 489 26.08 5.52 -21.01
CA LYS A 489 25.75 4.11 -20.81
C LYS A 489 25.22 3.51 -22.10
N GLU A 490 24.26 4.20 -22.70
CA GLU A 490 23.50 3.70 -23.84
C GLU A 490 23.07 4.86 -24.74
N VAL A 491 23.10 4.64 -26.06
CA VAL A 491 22.49 5.51 -27.06
C VAL A 491 21.49 4.68 -27.85
N GLN A 492 20.21 5.07 -27.79
CA GLN A 492 19.13 4.44 -28.56
C GLN A 492 18.71 5.37 -29.70
N LEU A 493 18.61 4.83 -30.91
CA LEU A 493 17.89 5.43 -32.03
C LEU A 493 16.48 4.86 -32.04
N LEU A 494 15.50 5.74 -32.21
CA LEU A 494 14.09 5.42 -32.06
C LEU A 494 13.37 5.57 -33.40
N GLU A 495 12.45 4.65 -33.67
CA GLU A 495 11.53 4.69 -34.79
C GLU A 495 10.08 4.71 -34.26
N GLN A 496 9.20 5.38 -35.00
CA GLN A 496 7.80 5.54 -34.62
C GLN A 496 6.95 4.55 -35.41
N ASP A 497 6.11 3.80 -34.69
CA ASP A 497 4.96 3.08 -35.21
C ASP A 497 3.66 3.82 -34.82
N TYR A 498 2.52 3.44 -35.40
CA TYR A 498 1.24 4.14 -35.30
C TYR A 498 0.82 4.46 -33.85
N TYR A 499 1.21 3.63 -32.88
CA TYR A 499 0.87 3.81 -31.46
C TYR A 499 2.07 3.94 -30.51
N ASN A 500 3.29 3.58 -30.93
CA ASN A 500 4.44 3.42 -30.03
C ASN A 500 5.73 3.94 -30.64
N THR A 501 6.66 4.36 -29.78
CA THR A 501 8.05 4.62 -30.18
C THR A 501 8.91 3.45 -29.69
N THR A 502 9.61 2.79 -30.60
CA THR A 502 10.46 1.63 -30.28
C THR A 502 11.92 1.88 -30.68
N PRO A 503 12.89 1.28 -29.97
CA PRO A 503 14.28 1.31 -30.41
C PRO A 503 14.45 0.59 -31.74
N SER A 504 15.09 1.24 -32.72
CA SER A 504 15.56 0.58 -33.94
C SER A 504 17.02 0.14 -33.83
N LYS A 505 17.81 0.86 -33.04
CA LYS A 505 19.22 0.53 -32.78
C LYS A 505 19.68 1.04 -31.42
N SER A 506 20.40 0.21 -30.67
CA SER A 506 21.07 0.61 -29.43
C SER A 506 22.58 0.43 -29.51
N THR A 507 23.33 1.37 -28.96
CA THR A 507 24.80 1.32 -28.82
C THR A 507 25.15 1.46 -27.34
N TYR A 508 25.93 0.52 -26.82
CA TYR A 508 26.24 0.39 -25.39
C TYR A 508 27.69 0.73 -25.11
N TYR A 509 27.94 1.31 -23.93
CA TYR A 509 29.25 1.80 -23.53
C TYR A 509 29.61 1.28 -22.13
N ASP A 510 30.90 1.13 -21.85
CA ASP A 510 31.40 0.82 -20.52
C ASP A 510 31.53 2.07 -19.63
N LEU A 511 31.86 1.86 -18.35
CA LEU A 511 32.10 2.93 -17.37
C LEU A 511 33.23 3.90 -17.78
N LYS A 512 34.07 3.56 -18.76
CA LYS A 512 35.14 4.41 -19.30
C LYS A 512 34.70 5.16 -20.56
N GLY A 513 33.48 4.93 -21.04
CA GLY A 513 32.91 5.51 -22.26
C GLY A 513 33.37 4.84 -23.55
N LYS A 514 33.89 3.61 -23.49
CA LYS A 514 34.25 2.82 -24.66
C LYS A 514 33.02 2.02 -25.13
N GLU A 515 32.75 2.02 -26.44
CA GLU A 515 31.71 1.18 -27.03
C GLU A 515 32.01 -0.32 -26.78
N ILE A 516 31.02 -1.03 -26.24
CA ILE A 516 31.09 -2.46 -25.88
C ILE A 516 30.09 -3.33 -26.64
N GLY A 517 29.18 -2.74 -27.39
CA GLY A 517 28.20 -3.47 -28.18
C GLY A 517 27.26 -2.55 -28.93
N THR A 518 26.67 -3.09 -29.98
CA THR A 518 25.59 -2.47 -30.74
C THR A 518 24.56 -3.55 -31.06
N TYR A 519 23.28 -3.26 -30.89
CA TYR A 519 22.17 -4.13 -31.25
C TYR A 519 21.23 -3.43 -32.24
N ASP A 520 20.88 -4.10 -33.31
CA ASP A 520 19.94 -3.64 -34.33
C ASP A 520 18.63 -4.42 -34.16
N TYR A 521 17.56 -3.72 -33.77
CA TYR A 521 16.26 -4.31 -33.46
C TYR A 521 15.48 -4.71 -34.72
N ASN A 522 15.76 -4.06 -35.86
CA ASN A 522 15.11 -4.37 -37.12
C ASN A 522 15.60 -5.71 -37.70
N THR A 523 16.89 -6.01 -37.52
CA THR A 523 17.53 -7.26 -38.00
C THR A 523 17.75 -8.29 -36.89
N ASN A 524 17.45 -7.94 -35.63
CA ASN A 524 17.74 -8.73 -34.44
C ASN A 524 19.18 -9.28 -34.42
N THR A 525 20.15 -8.40 -34.64
CA THR A 525 21.56 -8.76 -34.79
C THR A 525 22.45 -7.85 -33.96
N GLY A 526 23.50 -8.41 -33.37
CA GLY A 526 24.49 -7.67 -32.60
C GLY A 526 24.55 -8.08 -31.13
N VAL A 527 24.99 -7.18 -30.26
CA VAL A 527 25.17 -7.41 -28.82
C VAL A 527 24.23 -6.49 -28.05
N LYS A 528 23.28 -7.08 -27.34
CA LYS A 528 22.30 -6.41 -26.48
C LYS A 528 22.79 -6.45 -25.03
N TYR A 529 22.66 -5.32 -24.33
CA TYR A 529 22.88 -5.23 -22.88
C TYR A 529 21.58 -4.81 -22.20
N GLU A 530 21.29 -5.41 -21.06
CA GLU A 530 20.24 -4.96 -20.14
C GLU A 530 20.85 -4.60 -18.79
N TYR A 531 20.21 -3.67 -18.08
CA TYR A 531 20.69 -3.13 -16.82
C TYR A 531 19.59 -3.16 -15.76
N TYR A 532 19.98 -3.31 -14.50
CA TYR A 532 19.13 -3.06 -13.35
C TYR A 532 18.91 -1.56 -13.13
N SER A 533 17.99 -1.20 -12.24
CA SER A 533 17.67 0.19 -11.86
C SER A 533 18.88 0.93 -11.29
N ASP A 534 19.75 0.23 -10.57
CA ASP A 534 21.03 0.73 -10.03
C ASP A 534 22.16 0.86 -11.09
N LYS A 535 21.84 0.55 -12.35
CA LYS A 535 22.71 0.64 -13.53
C LYS A 535 23.79 -0.46 -13.62
N GLN A 536 23.71 -1.52 -12.81
CA GLN A 536 24.52 -2.73 -13.00
C GLN A 536 24.03 -3.56 -14.19
N ILE A 537 24.91 -4.34 -14.82
CA ILE A 537 24.56 -5.17 -15.98
C ILE A 537 23.72 -6.35 -15.50
N LYS A 538 22.51 -6.49 -16.06
CA LYS A 538 21.61 -7.64 -15.89
C LYS A 538 21.97 -8.76 -16.88
N SER A 539 22.13 -8.42 -18.15
CA SER A 539 22.44 -9.41 -19.19
C SER A 539 23.30 -8.85 -20.32
N ILE A 540 24.03 -9.74 -20.98
CA ILE A 540 24.77 -9.50 -22.22
C ILE A 540 24.43 -10.63 -23.19
N GLU A 541 23.76 -10.31 -24.28
CA GLU A 541 23.25 -11.29 -25.24
C GLU A 541 23.74 -10.97 -26.64
N LYS A 542 24.12 -11.98 -27.42
CA LYS A 542 24.52 -11.81 -28.83
C LYS A 542 23.58 -12.56 -29.73
N PHE A 543 23.08 -11.86 -30.74
CA PHE A 543 22.15 -12.40 -31.73
C PHE A 543 22.72 -12.31 -33.14
N ASN A 544 22.31 -13.27 -33.96
CA ASN A 544 22.50 -13.26 -35.40
C ASN A 544 21.17 -13.58 -36.07
N ALA A 545 20.56 -12.59 -36.73
CA ALA A 545 19.26 -12.71 -37.39
C ALA A 545 18.16 -13.32 -36.49
N GLY A 546 18.06 -12.85 -35.25
CA GLY A 546 17.07 -13.31 -34.26
C GLY A 546 17.46 -14.58 -33.49
N VAL A 547 18.54 -15.26 -33.88
CA VAL A 547 19.03 -16.46 -33.17
C VAL A 547 20.09 -16.06 -32.15
N ALA A 548 19.87 -16.42 -30.88
CA ALA A 548 20.85 -16.21 -29.82
C ALA A 548 22.08 -17.11 -30.05
N THR A 549 23.27 -16.52 -29.97
CA THR A 549 24.57 -17.19 -30.15
C THR A 549 25.42 -17.15 -28.89
N TYR A 550 25.16 -16.19 -27.99
CA TYR A 550 25.80 -16.09 -26.70
C TYR A 550 24.88 -15.40 -25.69
N ALA A 551 24.92 -15.81 -24.43
CA ALA A 551 24.25 -15.13 -23.33
C ALA A 551 25.13 -15.13 -22.06
N LYS A 552 25.09 -14.04 -21.31
CA LYS A 552 25.72 -13.90 -20.00
C LYS A 552 24.80 -13.13 -19.07
N VAL A 553 24.42 -13.71 -17.93
CA VAL A 553 23.39 -13.15 -17.04
C VAL A 553 23.88 -13.04 -15.61
N TYR A 554 23.61 -11.89 -14.99
CA TYR A 554 23.94 -11.60 -13.59
C TYR A 554 22.65 -11.44 -12.79
N ILE A 555 22.67 -11.91 -11.55
CA ILE A 555 21.50 -11.92 -10.64
C ILE A 555 21.93 -11.38 -9.28
N PRO A 556 21.07 -10.61 -8.57
CA PRO A 556 21.37 -10.17 -7.21
C PRO A 556 21.54 -11.38 -6.26
N VAL A 557 22.47 -11.27 -5.31
CA VAL A 557 22.74 -12.32 -4.31
C VAL A 557 21.56 -12.50 -3.35
N GLU A 558 20.78 -11.45 -3.12
CA GLU A 558 19.58 -11.47 -2.30
C GLU A 558 18.37 -11.26 -3.22
N ALA A 559 17.60 -12.32 -3.47
CA ALA A 559 16.35 -12.25 -4.25
C ALA A 559 15.28 -11.32 -3.60
N ILE A 560 15.52 -10.84 -2.38
CA ILE A 560 14.60 -10.05 -1.55
C ILE A 560 14.75 -8.52 -1.75
N ALA A 561 15.61 -8.07 -2.67
CA ALA A 561 15.92 -6.64 -2.83
C ALA A 561 14.75 -5.75 -3.32
N TYR A 562 13.57 -6.31 -3.65
CA TYR A 562 12.37 -5.52 -3.98
C TYR A 562 11.57 -5.06 -2.75
N LEU A 563 11.76 -5.66 -1.56
CA LEU A 563 10.99 -5.32 -0.36
C LEU A 563 11.78 -4.53 0.70
N SER A 564 13.10 -4.36 0.55
CA SER A 564 13.94 -3.66 1.53
C SER A 564 14.92 -2.68 0.88
N SER A 565 14.38 -1.74 0.10
CA SER A 565 15.15 -0.53 -0.27
C SER A 565 15.30 0.45 0.91
N GLU A 566 14.78 0.11 2.10
CA GLU A 566 14.80 0.99 3.28
C GLU A 566 16.21 1.30 3.81
N ASP A 567 17.23 0.51 3.48
CA ASP A 567 18.53 0.60 4.15
C ASP A 567 19.77 0.88 3.28
N GLY A 568 19.58 1.37 2.04
CA GLY A 568 20.69 1.87 1.22
C GLY A 568 21.89 0.91 1.07
N GLN A 569 21.65 -0.40 1.19
CA GLN A 569 22.69 -1.42 1.08
C GLN A 569 23.10 -1.59 -0.39
N GLU A 570 24.39 -1.77 -0.62
CA GLU A 570 24.93 -2.04 -1.95
C GLU A 570 24.50 -3.45 -2.39
N ILE A 571 23.61 -3.52 -3.39
CA ILE A 571 23.17 -4.79 -3.97
C ILE A 571 24.37 -5.46 -4.64
N LYS A 572 24.68 -6.69 -4.22
CA LYS A 572 25.73 -7.50 -4.84
C LYS A 572 25.12 -8.38 -5.92
N TYR A 573 25.84 -8.50 -7.04
CA TYR A 573 25.45 -9.34 -8.17
C TYR A 573 26.49 -10.42 -8.41
N PHE A 574 26.03 -11.61 -8.82
CA PHE A 574 26.90 -12.70 -9.25
C PHE A 574 26.54 -13.15 -10.66
N LEU A 575 27.51 -13.77 -11.35
CA LEU A 575 27.30 -14.34 -12.68
C LEU A 575 26.51 -15.64 -12.53
N ALA A 576 25.24 -15.69 -12.91
CA ALA A 576 24.43 -16.89 -12.80
C ALA A 576 24.79 -17.92 -13.88
N TYR A 577 24.94 -17.45 -15.13
CA TYR A 577 25.37 -18.31 -16.24
C TYR A 577 26.03 -17.56 -17.39
N GLU A 578 26.85 -18.29 -18.13
CA GLU A 578 27.46 -17.90 -19.39
C GLU A 578 27.31 -19.02 -20.42
N ILE A 579 26.64 -18.76 -21.53
CA ILE A 579 26.28 -19.74 -22.55
C ILE A 579 26.83 -19.30 -23.91
N ASP A 580 27.64 -20.15 -24.53
CA ASP A 580 27.87 -20.15 -25.97
C ASP A 580 26.98 -21.24 -26.58
N PHE A 581 25.92 -20.82 -27.26
CA PHE A 581 24.88 -21.70 -27.80
C PHE A 581 25.38 -22.64 -28.91
N ASN A 582 26.63 -22.47 -29.38
CA ASN A 582 27.28 -23.37 -30.33
C ASN A 582 28.28 -24.33 -29.68
N LYS A 583 28.49 -24.22 -28.36
CA LYS A 583 29.55 -24.96 -27.67
C LYS A 583 29.12 -25.46 -26.29
N GLU A 584 29.07 -24.57 -25.30
CA GLU A 584 28.83 -24.94 -23.90
C GLU A 584 28.19 -23.79 -23.10
N GLY A 585 27.40 -24.16 -22.11
CA GLY A 585 26.91 -23.30 -21.04
C GLY A 585 27.54 -23.68 -19.70
N ILE A 586 27.94 -22.67 -18.95
CA ILE A 586 28.53 -22.77 -17.61
C ILE A 586 27.60 -22.03 -16.65
N PHE A 587 27.25 -22.69 -15.55
CA PHE A 587 26.33 -22.16 -14.54
C PHE A 587 27.05 -22.09 -13.20
N TYR A 588 26.80 -21.02 -12.43
CA TYR A 588 27.53 -20.73 -11.20
C TYR A 588 26.58 -20.53 -10.01
N ASP A 589 27.11 -20.73 -8.81
CA ASP A 589 26.45 -20.37 -7.56
C ASP A 589 26.69 -18.88 -7.20
N ALA A 590 26.04 -18.40 -6.15
CA ALA A 590 26.19 -17.03 -5.65
C ALA A 590 27.63 -16.68 -5.20
N GLN A 591 28.47 -17.69 -4.93
CA GLN A 591 29.88 -17.53 -4.58
C GLN A 591 30.80 -17.52 -5.81
N GLY A 592 30.25 -17.76 -7.01
CA GLY A 592 30.98 -17.81 -8.28
C GLY A 592 31.64 -19.16 -8.58
N ASN A 593 31.32 -20.23 -7.86
CA ASN A 593 31.79 -21.57 -8.19
C ASN A 593 30.93 -22.17 -9.31
N ILE A 594 31.54 -22.96 -10.19
CA ILE A 594 30.82 -23.67 -11.25
C ILE A 594 29.99 -24.79 -10.62
N VAL A 595 28.67 -24.72 -10.77
CA VAL A 595 27.71 -25.74 -10.33
C VAL A 595 27.60 -26.85 -11.37
N THR A 596 27.47 -26.48 -12.64
CA THR A 596 27.29 -27.44 -13.74
C THR A 596 27.75 -26.87 -15.08
N LYS A 597 27.95 -27.77 -16.05
CA LYS A 597 28.20 -27.47 -17.45
C LYS A 597 27.25 -28.26 -18.34
N THR A 598 26.84 -27.65 -19.44
CA THR A 598 26.00 -28.28 -20.46
C THR A 598 26.59 -28.02 -21.84
N THR A 599 26.77 -29.05 -22.66
CA THR A 599 27.14 -28.86 -24.07
C THR A 599 25.91 -28.44 -24.87
N TYR A 600 26.08 -27.52 -25.82
CA TYR A 600 25.01 -27.07 -26.71
C TYR A 600 25.27 -27.53 -28.14
N LYS A 601 24.20 -27.80 -28.88
CA LYS A 601 24.23 -28.13 -30.30
C LYS A 601 23.03 -27.49 -30.99
N ASP A 602 23.28 -26.81 -32.11
CA ASP A 602 22.25 -26.15 -32.91
C ASP A 602 21.36 -25.19 -32.08
N GLY A 603 21.96 -24.50 -31.10
CA GLY A 603 21.26 -23.56 -30.23
C GLY A 603 20.60 -24.16 -28.99
N ALA A 604 20.55 -25.49 -28.85
CA ALA A 604 19.83 -26.17 -27.77
C ALA A 604 20.75 -26.97 -26.82
N PRO A 605 20.36 -27.15 -25.55
CA PRO A 605 21.05 -28.06 -24.62
C PRO A 605 21.15 -29.49 -25.18
N TYR A 606 22.34 -30.10 -25.11
CA TYR A 606 22.59 -31.42 -25.69
C TYR A 606 22.97 -32.48 -24.64
N ASN A 607 23.97 -32.23 -23.80
CA ASN A 607 24.39 -33.14 -22.71
C ASN A 607 24.81 -32.34 -21.48
N GLY A 608 24.35 -32.75 -20.29
CA GLY A 608 24.69 -32.11 -19.02
C GLY A 608 23.45 -31.69 -18.24
N LYS A 609 23.58 -30.70 -17.36
CA LYS A 609 22.46 -30.10 -16.64
C LYS A 609 22.48 -28.58 -16.79
N THR A 610 21.35 -28.02 -17.20
CA THR A 610 21.14 -26.57 -17.12
C THR A 610 20.70 -26.19 -15.71
N HIS A 611 21.03 -24.98 -15.28
CA HIS A 611 20.73 -24.46 -13.96
C HIS A 611 20.31 -23.00 -14.09
N ILE A 612 19.08 -22.80 -14.55
CA ILE A 612 18.57 -21.48 -14.92
C ILE A 612 17.91 -20.86 -13.69
N LEU A 613 18.52 -19.78 -13.21
CA LEU A 613 17.96 -18.94 -12.16
C LEU A 613 17.28 -17.75 -12.84
N ASP A 614 16.01 -17.50 -12.52
CA ASP A 614 15.31 -16.27 -12.85
C ASP A 614 15.07 -15.42 -11.58
N GLU A 615 14.16 -14.45 -11.61
CA GLU A 615 13.94 -13.55 -10.46
C GLU A 615 13.40 -14.26 -9.22
N TYR A 616 12.71 -15.40 -9.35
CA TYR A 616 12.04 -16.08 -8.23
C TYR A 616 12.23 -17.59 -8.17
N THR A 617 12.69 -18.20 -9.27
CA THR A 617 12.74 -19.64 -9.44
C THR A 617 14.08 -20.12 -9.95
N LEU A 618 14.45 -21.29 -9.46
CA LEU A 618 15.58 -22.07 -9.96
C LEU A 618 15.05 -23.31 -10.66
N THR A 619 15.38 -23.43 -11.96
CA THR A 619 15.08 -24.62 -12.76
C THR A 619 16.35 -25.39 -13.09
N VAL A 620 16.40 -26.66 -12.69
CA VAL A 620 17.51 -27.58 -12.98
C VAL A 620 17.05 -28.69 -13.91
N THR A 621 17.47 -28.65 -15.17
CA THR A 621 17.04 -29.62 -16.19
C THR A 621 18.21 -30.47 -16.71
N PRO A 622 18.15 -31.81 -16.57
CA PRO A 622 19.12 -32.73 -17.15
C PRO A 622 18.84 -33.05 -18.62
N TYR A 623 19.89 -33.13 -19.44
CA TYR A 623 19.84 -33.45 -20.85
C TYR A 623 20.79 -34.59 -21.24
N VAL A 624 20.30 -35.49 -22.09
CA VAL A 624 21.07 -36.56 -22.75
C VAL A 624 20.70 -36.58 -24.24
N ASN A 625 21.69 -36.41 -25.12
CA ASN A 625 21.54 -36.38 -26.58
C ASN A 625 20.43 -35.44 -27.09
N GLY A 626 20.32 -34.25 -26.49
CA GLY A 626 19.37 -33.21 -26.91
C GLY A 626 17.96 -33.38 -26.35
N LYS A 627 17.75 -34.35 -25.45
CA LYS A 627 16.45 -34.64 -24.85
C LYS A 627 16.53 -34.48 -23.34
N LYS A 628 15.46 -33.96 -22.71
CA LYS A 628 15.33 -33.98 -21.26
C LYS A 628 15.31 -35.43 -20.78
N GLU A 629 16.07 -35.75 -19.72
CA GLU A 629 16.22 -37.13 -19.24
C GLU A 629 16.45 -37.17 -17.73
N GLY A 630 15.54 -37.80 -16.99
CA GLY A 630 15.56 -37.87 -15.53
C GLY A 630 14.72 -36.75 -14.87
N LYS A 631 15.15 -36.30 -13.69
CA LYS A 631 14.38 -35.34 -12.88
C LYS A 631 14.79 -33.90 -13.18
N GLU A 632 13.83 -33.10 -13.63
CA GLU A 632 13.87 -31.65 -13.63
C GLU A 632 13.28 -31.13 -12.31
N THR A 633 13.92 -30.13 -11.70
CA THR A 633 13.51 -29.58 -10.40
C THR A 633 13.24 -28.09 -10.55
N LEU A 634 12.10 -27.63 -10.03
CA LEU A 634 11.71 -26.23 -9.99
C LEU A 634 11.53 -25.83 -8.53
N SER A 635 12.32 -24.85 -8.07
CA SER A 635 12.37 -24.40 -6.68
C SER A 635 12.18 -22.90 -6.58
N TYR A 636 11.60 -22.43 -5.47
CA TYR A 636 11.62 -21.01 -5.13
C TYR A 636 12.99 -20.61 -4.56
N THR A 637 13.43 -19.38 -4.84
CA THR A 637 14.73 -18.87 -4.36
C THR A 637 14.63 -17.77 -3.31
N TYR A 638 13.43 -17.26 -3.02
CA TYR A 638 13.24 -16.10 -2.14
C TYR A 638 13.35 -16.43 -0.64
N ASP A 639 13.09 -17.67 -0.25
CA ASP A 639 13.10 -18.14 1.14
C ASP A 639 14.45 -18.77 1.57
N GLY A 640 15.42 -18.84 0.63
CA GLY A 640 16.72 -19.47 0.85
C GLY A 640 16.69 -20.99 1.02
N SER A 641 15.52 -21.63 0.94
CA SER A 641 15.36 -23.08 1.15
C SER A 641 15.79 -23.90 -0.07
N ASN A 642 15.66 -23.32 -1.28
CA ASN A 642 15.72 -24.03 -2.57
C ASN A 642 14.77 -25.24 -2.60
N SER A 643 13.72 -25.23 -1.77
CA SER A 643 12.74 -26.30 -1.71
C SER A 643 11.97 -26.37 -3.03
N PRO A 644 11.90 -27.56 -3.65
CA PRO A 644 11.20 -27.70 -4.92
C PRO A 644 9.70 -27.55 -4.70
N TYR A 645 9.04 -26.74 -5.51
CA TYR A 645 7.57 -26.76 -5.61
C TYR A 645 7.09 -27.74 -6.69
N ALA A 646 8.00 -28.15 -7.60
CA ALA A 646 7.71 -29.19 -8.58
C ALA A 646 8.95 -30.02 -8.96
N ILE A 647 8.71 -31.31 -9.25
CA ILE A 647 9.68 -32.24 -9.83
C ILE A 647 9.04 -32.93 -11.04
N ASN A 648 9.62 -32.71 -12.22
CA ASN A 648 9.19 -33.30 -13.48
C ASN A 648 10.11 -34.45 -13.87
N HIS A 649 9.55 -35.62 -14.17
CA HIS A 649 10.29 -36.81 -14.57
C HIS A 649 10.16 -37.01 -16.07
N TYR A 650 11.29 -37.01 -16.76
CA TYR A 650 11.38 -37.16 -18.21
C TYR A 650 12.06 -38.47 -18.62
N GLU A 651 11.52 -39.12 -19.65
CA GLU A 651 12.14 -40.26 -20.33
C GLU A 651 12.19 -40.00 -21.83
N ALA A 652 13.39 -40.01 -22.41
CA ALA A 652 13.65 -39.76 -23.82
C ALA A 652 13.03 -38.46 -24.37
N GLY A 653 12.92 -37.43 -23.53
CA GLY A 653 12.36 -36.12 -23.84
C GLY A 653 10.86 -35.98 -23.53
N GLU A 654 10.17 -37.05 -23.18
CA GLU A 654 8.74 -37.04 -22.86
C GLU A 654 8.53 -36.93 -21.34
N LEU A 655 7.60 -36.08 -20.91
CA LEU A 655 7.18 -36.02 -19.50
C LEU A 655 6.40 -37.30 -19.18
N VAL A 656 6.84 -38.04 -18.17
CA VAL A 656 6.17 -39.28 -17.73
C VAL A 656 5.49 -39.13 -16.37
N ARG A 657 5.96 -38.19 -15.54
CA ARG A 657 5.39 -37.92 -14.22
C ARG A 657 5.72 -36.51 -13.73
N GLU A 658 4.80 -35.91 -13.00
CA GLU A 658 4.97 -34.65 -12.27
C GLU A 658 4.67 -34.90 -10.78
N GLU A 659 5.49 -34.33 -9.91
CA GLU A 659 5.29 -34.29 -8.46
C GLU A 659 5.25 -32.81 -8.04
N THR A 660 4.23 -32.38 -7.30
CA THR A 660 4.13 -31.00 -6.78
C THR A 660 4.24 -30.98 -5.27
N TYR A 661 4.74 -29.86 -4.74
CA TYR A 661 5.03 -29.70 -3.33
C TYR A 661 4.62 -28.33 -2.82
N GLU A 662 4.19 -28.28 -1.57
CA GLU A 662 3.95 -27.07 -0.80
C GLU A 662 4.69 -27.19 0.54
N TYR A 663 5.55 -26.23 0.87
CA TYR A 663 6.41 -26.27 2.08
C TYR A 663 7.12 -27.63 2.29
N ASP A 664 7.77 -28.16 1.23
CA ASP A 664 8.43 -29.49 1.21
C ASP A 664 7.52 -30.72 1.39
N GLN A 665 6.20 -30.53 1.42
CA GLN A 665 5.22 -31.61 1.51
C GLN A 665 4.66 -31.94 0.14
N LEU A 666 4.66 -33.22 -0.24
CA LEU A 666 4.12 -33.68 -1.51
C LEU A 666 2.61 -33.46 -1.55
N THR A 667 2.13 -32.60 -2.44
CA THR A 667 0.71 -32.27 -2.60
C THR A 667 0.06 -33.07 -3.71
N SER A 668 0.79 -33.40 -4.78
CA SER A 668 0.25 -34.25 -5.86
C SER A 668 1.29 -35.05 -6.63
N ILE A 669 0.82 -36.14 -7.26
CA ILE A 669 1.55 -36.91 -8.28
C ILE A 669 0.61 -37.05 -9.49
N THR A 670 1.10 -36.79 -10.70
CA THR A 670 0.34 -36.99 -11.94
C THR A 670 1.19 -37.71 -12.99
N ASP A 671 0.67 -38.80 -13.55
CA ASP A 671 1.30 -39.54 -14.64
C ASP A 671 0.92 -39.00 -16.04
N TYR A 672 1.88 -39.04 -16.96
CA TYR A 672 1.74 -38.52 -18.33
C TYR A 672 2.21 -39.54 -19.37
N LYS A 673 1.62 -39.46 -20.57
CA LYS A 673 2.05 -40.19 -21.76
C LYS A 673 1.71 -39.40 -23.01
N ASP A 674 2.65 -39.28 -23.94
CA ASP A 674 2.50 -38.54 -25.20
C ASP A 674 2.04 -37.08 -24.98
N GLY A 675 2.56 -36.45 -23.91
CA GLY A 675 2.22 -35.08 -23.50
C GLY A 675 0.86 -34.89 -22.83
N LEU A 676 0.08 -35.95 -22.62
CA LEU A 676 -1.25 -35.90 -22.02
C LEU A 676 -1.30 -36.64 -20.68
N LYS A 677 -2.13 -36.18 -19.74
CA LYS A 677 -2.40 -36.91 -18.49
C LYS A 677 -2.89 -38.32 -18.83
N ASN A 678 -2.22 -39.33 -18.30
CA ASN A 678 -2.51 -40.72 -18.62
C ASN A 678 -1.99 -41.64 -17.50
N GLY A 679 -2.90 -42.34 -16.82
CA GLY A 679 -2.58 -43.06 -15.60
C GLY A 679 -3.22 -42.39 -14.38
N LEU A 680 -2.60 -42.53 -13.21
CA LEU A 680 -3.17 -42.02 -11.97
C LEU A 680 -2.69 -40.59 -11.69
N SER A 681 -3.61 -39.76 -11.21
CA SER A 681 -3.34 -38.50 -10.55
C SER A 681 -3.81 -38.59 -9.11
N GLN A 682 -2.93 -38.33 -8.17
CA GLN A 682 -3.18 -38.47 -6.73
C GLN A 682 -2.90 -37.14 -6.04
N THR A 683 -3.73 -36.76 -5.07
CA THR A 683 -3.52 -35.59 -4.21
C THR A 683 -3.46 -36.00 -2.76
N TYR A 684 -2.68 -35.28 -1.96
CA TYR A 684 -2.41 -35.60 -0.56
C TYR A 684 -2.66 -34.37 0.32
N ASN A 685 -3.03 -34.59 1.58
CA ASN A 685 -3.10 -33.51 2.57
C ASN A 685 -1.71 -33.23 3.17
N SER A 686 -1.62 -32.20 4.03
CA SER A 686 -0.38 -31.82 4.72
C SER A 686 0.20 -32.90 5.66
N GLU A 687 -0.58 -33.92 6.02
CA GLU A 687 -0.12 -35.07 6.80
C GLU A 687 0.40 -36.22 5.90
N GLY A 688 0.32 -36.08 4.58
CA GLY A 688 0.68 -37.09 3.59
C GLY A 688 -0.38 -38.16 3.33
N ASN A 689 -1.61 -37.97 3.82
CA ASN A 689 -2.73 -38.86 3.57
C ASN A 689 -3.35 -38.60 2.19
N LEU A 690 -3.66 -39.66 1.44
CA LEU A 690 -4.29 -39.56 0.12
C LEU A 690 -5.71 -38.96 0.24
N LEU A 691 -5.92 -37.79 -0.36
CA LEU A 691 -7.20 -37.10 -0.41
C LEU A 691 -8.05 -37.56 -1.60
N SER A 692 -7.46 -37.59 -2.79
CA SER A 692 -8.18 -37.96 -4.01
C SER A 692 -7.28 -38.72 -4.99
N SER A 693 -7.94 -39.47 -5.88
CA SER A 693 -7.29 -40.26 -6.92
C SER A 693 -8.19 -40.27 -8.15
N MET A 694 -7.62 -39.89 -9.29
CA MET A 694 -8.29 -39.84 -10.59
C MET A 694 -7.43 -40.55 -11.64
N GLU A 695 -8.02 -41.54 -12.31
CA GLU A 695 -7.45 -42.18 -13.50
C GLU A 695 -7.77 -41.32 -14.73
N TYR A 696 -6.75 -40.91 -15.48
CA TYR A 696 -6.86 -40.21 -16.75
C TYR A 696 -6.55 -41.14 -17.93
N LYS A 697 -7.23 -40.93 -19.07
CA LYS A 697 -6.94 -41.59 -20.35
C LYS A 697 -6.92 -40.57 -21.47
N ALA A 698 -5.75 -40.41 -22.11
CA ALA A 698 -5.54 -39.48 -23.20
C ALA A 698 -5.99 -38.04 -22.87
N GLY A 699 -5.65 -37.57 -21.65
CA GLY A 699 -5.97 -36.23 -21.17
C GLY A 699 -7.31 -36.11 -20.43
N GLU A 700 -8.22 -37.08 -20.60
CA GLU A 700 -9.59 -37.00 -20.06
C GLU A 700 -9.75 -37.78 -18.74
N PRO A 701 -10.49 -37.24 -17.74
CA PRO A 701 -10.85 -37.97 -16.53
C PRO A 701 -11.67 -39.24 -16.87
N TYR A 702 -11.29 -40.39 -16.31
CA TYR A 702 -11.90 -41.68 -16.62
C TYR A 702 -12.59 -42.33 -15.42
N ASN A 703 -11.87 -42.53 -14.31
CA ASN A 703 -12.42 -43.13 -13.08
C ASN A 703 -11.82 -42.49 -11.84
N GLY A 704 -12.65 -42.15 -10.87
CA GLY A 704 -12.20 -41.68 -9.55
C GLY A 704 -12.81 -40.36 -9.16
N VAL A 705 -12.14 -39.65 -8.26
CA VAL A 705 -12.58 -38.36 -7.72
C VAL A 705 -11.52 -37.31 -8.02
N LEU A 706 -11.94 -36.22 -8.68
CA LEU A 706 -11.14 -35.04 -8.93
C LEU A 706 -11.48 -34.00 -7.88
N THR A 707 -10.51 -33.62 -7.05
CA THR A 707 -10.67 -32.54 -6.08
C THR A 707 -10.03 -31.27 -6.62
N THR A 708 -10.75 -30.16 -6.53
CA THR A 708 -10.24 -28.82 -6.87
C THR A 708 -10.51 -27.88 -5.72
N ASP A 709 -9.48 -27.20 -5.24
CA ASP A 709 -9.57 -26.26 -4.13
C ASP A 709 -9.76 -24.83 -4.67
N TYR A 710 -10.79 -24.15 -4.20
CA TYR A 710 -11.03 -22.72 -4.42
C TYR A 710 -10.91 -21.98 -3.09
N TRP A 711 -10.73 -20.66 -3.14
CA TRP A 711 -10.54 -19.82 -1.94
C TRP A 711 -11.59 -20.04 -0.84
N GLN A 712 -12.87 -20.23 -1.22
CA GLN A 712 -13.98 -20.35 -0.28
C GLN A 712 -14.56 -21.77 -0.14
N TYR A 713 -14.26 -22.66 -1.07
CA TYR A 713 -14.84 -24.00 -1.11
C TYR A 713 -13.96 -24.99 -1.87
N THR A 714 -14.17 -26.29 -1.66
CA THR A 714 -13.53 -27.36 -2.44
C THR A 714 -14.59 -28.10 -3.24
N SER A 715 -14.32 -28.42 -4.50
CA SER A 715 -15.20 -29.25 -5.34
C SER A 715 -14.65 -30.65 -5.53
N GLU A 716 -15.48 -31.67 -5.37
CA GLU A 716 -15.18 -33.09 -5.62
C GLU A 716 -16.03 -33.59 -6.79
N GLU A 717 -15.42 -33.87 -7.93
CA GLU A 717 -16.10 -34.43 -9.11
C GLU A 717 -15.82 -35.93 -9.25
N THR A 718 -16.87 -36.75 -9.27
CA THR A 718 -16.76 -38.20 -9.44
C THR A 718 -16.98 -38.60 -10.89
N TYR A 719 -16.06 -39.41 -11.42
CA TYR A 719 -16.12 -39.96 -12.77
C TYR A 719 -16.19 -41.49 -12.73
N GLU A 720 -17.06 -42.04 -13.57
CA GLU A 720 -17.17 -43.47 -13.82
C GLU A 720 -17.17 -43.74 -15.32
N SER A 721 -16.17 -44.48 -15.81
CA SER A 721 -16.02 -44.85 -17.22
C SER A 721 -16.05 -43.64 -18.18
N GLY A 722 -15.41 -42.54 -17.79
CA GLY A 722 -15.31 -41.31 -18.57
C GLY A 722 -16.53 -40.41 -18.51
N LYS A 723 -17.48 -40.67 -17.60
CA LYS A 723 -18.67 -39.84 -17.42
C LYS A 723 -18.69 -39.26 -16.01
N LYS A 724 -18.89 -37.96 -15.90
CA LYS A 724 -19.16 -37.29 -14.62
C LYS A 724 -20.51 -37.75 -14.08
N THR A 725 -20.53 -38.30 -12.87
CA THR A 725 -21.73 -38.82 -12.20
C THR A 725 -22.16 -37.97 -11.01
N LYS A 726 -21.22 -37.27 -10.37
CA LYS A 726 -21.47 -36.49 -9.17
C LYS A 726 -20.51 -35.30 -9.05
N THR A 727 -21.00 -34.18 -8.52
CA THR A 727 -20.17 -33.08 -7.99
C THR A 727 -20.61 -32.75 -6.56
N ILE A 728 -19.69 -32.59 -5.63
CA ILE A 728 -19.94 -32.12 -4.25
C ILE A 728 -19.13 -30.85 -4.00
N TYR A 729 -19.76 -29.82 -3.46
CA TYR A 729 -19.09 -28.60 -3.00
C TYR A 729 -19.06 -28.60 -1.49
N ARG A 730 -17.89 -28.32 -0.90
CA ARG A 730 -17.67 -28.28 0.55
C ARG A 730 -16.99 -26.98 0.98
N THR A 731 -17.16 -26.58 2.23
CA THR A 731 -16.40 -25.47 2.81
C THR A 731 -14.89 -25.70 2.68
N ALA A 732 -14.11 -24.62 2.53
CA ALA A 732 -12.65 -24.72 2.47
C ALA A 732 -12.03 -25.10 3.83
N ASP A 733 -12.72 -24.78 4.93
CA ASP A 733 -12.32 -25.10 6.31
C ASP A 733 -12.14 -26.60 6.60
N GLU A 734 -11.58 -26.91 7.77
CA GLU A 734 -11.31 -28.28 8.23
C GLU A 734 -12.59 -29.12 8.40
N ASP A 735 -13.73 -28.49 8.66
CA ASP A 735 -15.02 -29.19 8.88
C ASP A 735 -15.61 -29.76 7.58
N LYS A 736 -15.20 -29.26 6.40
CA LYS A 736 -15.59 -29.75 5.06
C LYS A 736 -17.11 -29.98 4.90
N LYS A 737 -17.91 -29.04 5.41
CA LYS A 737 -19.38 -29.06 5.38
C LYS A 737 -19.89 -28.97 3.95
N ILE A 738 -20.93 -29.75 3.62
CA ILE A 738 -21.51 -29.78 2.26
C ILE A 738 -22.31 -28.50 2.01
N LEU A 739 -21.95 -27.78 0.95
CA LEU A 739 -22.64 -26.57 0.48
C LEU A 739 -23.60 -26.88 -0.66
N ALA A 740 -23.24 -27.83 -1.53
CA ALA A 740 -24.09 -28.28 -2.63
C ALA A 740 -23.73 -29.68 -3.10
N GLU A 741 -24.71 -30.40 -3.64
CA GLU A 741 -24.53 -31.67 -4.34
C GLU A 741 -25.21 -31.62 -5.70
N GLU A 742 -24.57 -32.18 -6.71
CA GLU A 742 -25.11 -32.34 -8.06
C GLU A 742 -24.92 -33.77 -8.55
N TYR A 743 -26.01 -34.39 -9.00
CA TYR A 743 -26.05 -35.78 -9.46
C TYR A 743 -26.42 -35.83 -10.94
N PHE A 744 -25.52 -36.33 -11.78
CA PHE A 744 -25.68 -36.35 -13.23
C PHE A 744 -26.28 -37.67 -13.70
N THR A 745 -27.41 -37.59 -14.40
CA THR A 745 -27.97 -38.76 -15.12
C THR A 745 -27.37 -38.89 -16.52
N ASN A 746 -26.99 -37.76 -17.12
CA ASN A 746 -26.25 -37.62 -18.36
C ASN A 746 -25.62 -36.20 -18.38
N PRO A 747 -24.73 -35.88 -19.35
CA PRO A 747 -24.03 -34.59 -19.38
C PRO A 747 -24.94 -33.36 -19.37
N ASN A 748 -26.18 -33.50 -19.85
CA ASN A 748 -27.13 -32.40 -19.99
C ASN A 748 -28.25 -32.45 -18.94
N THR A 749 -28.19 -33.34 -17.94
CA THR A 749 -29.28 -33.51 -16.97
C THR A 749 -28.75 -33.87 -15.61
N SER A 750 -28.97 -32.98 -14.65
CA SER A 750 -28.55 -33.14 -13.28
C SER A 750 -29.65 -32.79 -12.28
N GLU A 751 -29.53 -33.35 -11.09
CA GLU A 751 -30.33 -33.04 -9.91
C GLU A 751 -29.43 -32.34 -8.89
N ARG A 752 -29.82 -31.14 -8.44
CA ARG A 752 -29.00 -30.30 -7.56
C ARG A 752 -29.68 -30.06 -6.23
N LYS A 753 -28.90 -30.13 -5.15
CA LYS A 753 -29.29 -29.82 -3.76
C LYS A 753 -28.34 -28.77 -3.20
N ILE A 754 -28.87 -27.75 -2.56
CA ILE A 754 -28.10 -26.64 -1.98
C ILE A 754 -28.40 -26.56 -0.49
N TYR A 755 -27.36 -26.32 0.31
CA TYR A 755 -27.41 -26.30 1.77
C TYR A 755 -26.97 -24.94 2.30
N ASP A 756 -27.47 -24.56 3.48
CA ASP A 756 -26.97 -23.40 4.22
C ASP A 756 -25.64 -23.72 4.92
N VAL A 757 -25.00 -22.70 5.50
CA VAL A 757 -23.73 -22.86 6.25
C VAL A 757 -23.86 -23.74 7.50
N SER A 758 -25.10 -24.01 7.96
CA SER A 758 -25.40 -24.93 9.07
C SER A 758 -25.67 -26.36 8.58
N GLY A 759 -25.65 -26.61 7.26
CA GLY A 759 -25.90 -27.92 6.64
C GLY A 759 -27.38 -28.27 6.45
N LYS A 760 -28.32 -27.33 6.58
CA LYS A 760 -29.74 -27.57 6.29
C LYS A 760 -30.02 -27.37 4.80
N LEU A 761 -30.84 -28.23 4.21
CA LEU A 761 -31.25 -28.13 2.80
C LEU A 761 -32.07 -26.84 2.59
N MET A 762 -31.69 -26.04 1.61
CA MET A 762 -32.35 -24.79 1.19
C MET A 762 -33.09 -24.97 -0.13
N LEU A 763 -32.46 -25.61 -1.12
CA LEU A 763 -33.02 -25.76 -2.47
C LEU A 763 -32.81 -27.18 -3.00
N HIS A 764 -33.79 -27.68 -3.74
CA HIS A 764 -33.68 -28.92 -4.49
C HIS A 764 -34.42 -28.80 -5.82
N TYR A 765 -33.70 -28.98 -6.93
CA TYR A 765 -34.26 -28.85 -8.27
C TYR A 765 -33.51 -29.71 -9.29
N ARG A 766 -34.06 -29.80 -10.49
CA ARG A 766 -33.49 -30.52 -11.63
C ARG A 766 -33.19 -29.57 -12.78
N ILE A 767 -32.04 -29.75 -13.40
CA ILE A 767 -31.59 -29.01 -14.59
C ILE A 767 -31.61 -29.94 -15.80
N THR A 768 -32.02 -29.44 -16.95
CA THR A 768 -31.88 -30.10 -18.25
C THR A 768 -31.49 -29.08 -19.30
N ASN A 769 -30.35 -29.28 -19.98
CA ASN A 769 -29.76 -28.32 -20.93
C ASN A 769 -29.63 -26.89 -20.35
N GLY A 770 -29.13 -26.77 -19.12
CA GLY A 770 -28.96 -25.48 -18.41
C GLY A 770 -30.27 -24.81 -17.94
N MET A 771 -31.43 -25.46 -18.11
CA MET A 771 -32.73 -24.91 -17.70
C MET A 771 -33.38 -25.74 -16.60
N LEU A 772 -34.08 -25.07 -15.68
CA LEU A 772 -34.91 -25.75 -14.68
C LEU A 772 -35.96 -26.61 -15.38
N ASN A 773 -36.00 -27.91 -15.04
CA ASN A 773 -36.89 -28.86 -15.68
C ASN A 773 -37.28 -29.98 -14.70
N GLY A 774 -38.49 -29.89 -14.15
CA GLY A 774 -39.03 -30.80 -13.16
C GLY A 774 -39.55 -30.08 -11.92
N THR A 775 -39.43 -30.74 -10.78
CA THR A 775 -39.85 -30.19 -9.50
C THR A 775 -38.80 -29.23 -8.95
N TYR A 776 -39.24 -28.06 -8.52
CA TYR A 776 -38.50 -27.12 -7.68
C TYR A 776 -39.02 -27.21 -6.25
N LEU A 777 -38.11 -27.28 -5.28
CA LEU A 777 -38.40 -27.30 -3.85
C LEU A 777 -37.50 -26.26 -3.16
N ASN A 778 -38.10 -25.43 -2.31
CA ASN A 778 -37.41 -24.46 -1.47
C ASN A 778 -37.83 -24.63 -0.02
N TYR A 779 -36.84 -24.58 0.85
CA TYR A 779 -36.91 -24.87 2.26
C TYR A 779 -36.37 -23.69 3.08
N GLU A 780 -36.99 -23.49 4.24
CA GLU A 780 -36.55 -22.55 5.27
C GLU A 780 -36.46 -23.32 6.58
N ASP A 781 -35.29 -23.26 7.25
CA ASP A 781 -35.00 -24.05 8.45
C ASP A 781 -35.30 -25.57 8.29
N GLY A 782 -35.09 -26.11 7.08
CA GLY A 782 -35.36 -27.50 6.73
C GLY A 782 -36.83 -27.86 6.53
N LYS A 783 -37.75 -26.88 6.57
CA LYS A 783 -39.18 -27.07 6.26
C LYS A 783 -39.47 -26.59 4.85
N LEU A 784 -40.21 -27.38 4.08
CA LEU A 784 -40.62 -27.01 2.73
C LEU A 784 -41.59 -25.82 2.77
N ILE A 785 -41.20 -24.69 2.16
CA ILE A 785 -42.01 -23.46 2.10
C ILE A 785 -42.57 -23.18 0.70
N HIS A 786 -41.85 -23.57 -0.36
CA HIS A 786 -42.33 -23.41 -1.74
C HIS A 786 -42.07 -24.65 -2.58
N GLN A 787 -43.00 -24.95 -3.48
CA GLN A 787 -42.90 -26.05 -4.44
C GLN A 787 -43.53 -25.67 -5.77
N ALA A 788 -42.82 -25.91 -6.87
CA ALA A 788 -43.30 -25.67 -8.23
C ALA A 788 -42.96 -26.81 -9.19
N THR A 789 -43.70 -26.88 -10.29
CA THR A 789 -43.36 -27.64 -11.48
C THR A 789 -42.93 -26.66 -12.56
N ILE A 790 -41.71 -26.82 -13.06
CA ILE A 790 -41.09 -25.97 -14.07
C ILE A 790 -40.71 -26.84 -15.26
N LYS A 791 -40.96 -26.38 -16.48
CA LYS A 791 -40.61 -27.09 -17.71
C LYS A 791 -39.88 -26.16 -18.66
N ASP A 792 -38.66 -26.53 -19.06
CA ASP A 792 -37.82 -25.73 -19.96
C ASP A 792 -37.65 -24.27 -19.47
N GLY A 793 -37.50 -24.12 -18.15
CA GLY A 793 -37.44 -22.83 -17.44
C GLY A 793 -38.80 -22.15 -17.21
N ILE A 794 -39.91 -22.66 -17.73
CA ILE A 794 -41.23 -22.01 -17.63
C ILE A 794 -42.02 -22.58 -16.45
N LEU A 795 -42.57 -21.71 -15.60
CA LEU A 795 -43.44 -22.09 -14.48
C LEU A 795 -44.78 -22.66 -14.99
N GLU A 796 -45.02 -23.95 -14.75
CA GLU A 796 -46.28 -24.62 -15.13
C GLU A 796 -47.33 -24.57 -14.00
N SER A 797 -46.91 -24.72 -12.75
CA SER A 797 -47.78 -24.60 -11.56
C SER A 797 -46.97 -24.53 -10.26
N GLY A 798 -47.60 -24.02 -9.20
CA GLY A 798 -47.03 -23.98 -7.85
C GLY A 798 -46.34 -22.65 -7.52
N GLN A 799 -45.50 -22.68 -6.49
CA GLN A 799 -44.83 -21.52 -5.91
C GLN A 799 -43.31 -21.57 -6.14
N VAL A 800 -42.74 -20.50 -6.68
CA VAL A 800 -41.29 -20.34 -6.87
C VAL A 800 -40.84 -18.97 -6.35
N ALA A 801 -39.71 -18.94 -5.64
CA ALA A 801 -39.12 -17.73 -5.08
C ALA A 801 -37.90 -17.30 -5.92
N LEU A 802 -37.81 -16.01 -6.25
CA LEU A 802 -36.87 -15.44 -7.19
C LEU A 802 -36.24 -14.17 -6.61
N ARG A 803 -34.93 -13.96 -6.78
CA ARG A 803 -34.22 -12.75 -6.30
C ARG A 803 -34.69 -11.47 -6.99
N ALA A 804 -34.95 -11.55 -8.30
CA ALA A 804 -35.42 -10.42 -9.09
C ALA A 804 -36.18 -10.93 -10.32
N LEU A 805 -37.20 -10.19 -10.74
CA LEU A 805 -37.95 -10.43 -11.98
C LEU A 805 -37.32 -9.74 -13.21
N ASP A 806 -36.18 -9.07 -13.02
CA ASP A 806 -35.84 -7.83 -13.72
C ASP A 806 -35.76 -7.87 -15.26
N TYR A 807 -36.04 -6.69 -15.82
CA TYR A 807 -35.94 -6.33 -17.23
C TYR A 807 -34.71 -5.46 -17.54
N VAL A 808 -33.82 -5.17 -16.58
CA VAL A 808 -32.62 -4.37 -16.82
C VAL A 808 -31.44 -4.94 -16.05
N TYR A 809 -30.39 -5.26 -16.79
CA TYR A 809 -29.06 -5.52 -16.26
C TYR A 809 -28.43 -4.15 -15.98
N ASP A 810 -28.28 -3.78 -14.71
CA ASP A 810 -27.56 -2.57 -14.34
C ASP A 810 -26.08 -2.93 -14.20
N TYR A 811 -25.25 -2.41 -15.11
CA TYR A 811 -23.81 -2.66 -15.18
C TYR A 811 -23.04 -2.01 -14.01
N TYR A 812 -23.70 -1.15 -13.21
CA TYR A 812 -23.06 -0.33 -12.18
C TYR A 812 -23.56 -0.58 -10.74
N SER A 813 -24.45 -1.55 -10.51
CA SER A 813 -24.90 -1.90 -9.15
C SER A 813 -24.08 -3.05 -8.57
N ASP A 814 -22.85 -2.74 -8.16
CA ASP A 814 -21.96 -3.65 -7.41
C ASP A 814 -22.36 -3.76 -5.92
N THR A 815 -23.66 -3.65 -5.61
CA THR A 815 -24.18 -3.83 -4.26
C THR A 815 -24.77 -5.23 -4.15
N GLU A 816 -24.03 -6.13 -3.49
CA GLU A 816 -24.42 -7.51 -3.20
C GLU A 816 -25.66 -7.66 -2.27
N GLU A 817 -26.24 -6.57 -1.78
CA GLU A 817 -27.44 -6.62 -0.94
C GLU A 817 -28.73 -6.74 -1.77
N ILE A 818 -29.20 -7.98 -1.91
CA ILE A 818 -30.57 -8.25 -2.35
C ILE A 818 -31.52 -7.81 -1.23
N ASN A 819 -32.11 -6.63 -1.35
CA ASN A 819 -33.06 -6.14 -0.35
C ASN A 819 -34.44 -6.79 -0.45
N GLU A 820 -34.78 -7.43 -1.57
CA GLU A 820 -36.12 -7.94 -1.86
C GLU A 820 -36.10 -9.26 -2.64
N TYR A 821 -37.15 -10.08 -2.51
CA TYR A 821 -37.37 -11.25 -3.36
C TYR A 821 -38.84 -11.38 -3.77
N THR A 822 -39.08 -12.03 -4.90
CA THR A 822 -40.42 -12.25 -5.46
C THR A 822 -40.84 -13.71 -5.37
N VAL A 823 -42.06 -13.97 -4.90
CA VAL A 823 -42.72 -15.27 -4.99
C VAL A 823 -43.80 -15.23 -6.08
N LEU A 824 -43.69 -16.14 -7.05
CA LEU A 824 -44.72 -16.41 -8.05
C LEU A 824 -45.51 -17.65 -7.64
N ASP A 825 -46.83 -17.50 -7.43
CA ASP A 825 -47.77 -18.60 -7.18
C ASP A 825 -48.72 -18.73 -8.37
N TYR A 826 -48.58 -19.80 -9.15
CA TYR A 826 -49.42 -20.07 -10.30
C TYR A 826 -50.28 -21.33 -10.10
N LYS A 827 -51.60 -21.14 -10.00
CA LYS A 827 -52.54 -22.25 -9.80
C LYS A 827 -53.88 -22.00 -10.49
N LYS A 828 -54.35 -22.98 -11.26
CA LYS A 828 -55.67 -22.95 -11.93
C LYS A 828 -55.90 -21.65 -12.74
N ASN A 829 -54.90 -21.24 -13.54
CA ASN A 829 -54.92 -20.03 -14.36
C ASN A 829 -55.02 -18.71 -13.55
N LYS A 830 -54.63 -18.71 -12.28
CA LYS A 830 -54.44 -17.50 -11.47
C LYS A 830 -52.95 -17.40 -11.13
N LEU A 831 -52.36 -16.27 -11.43
CA LEU A 831 -51.02 -15.90 -11.03
C LEU A 831 -51.14 -14.91 -9.88
N LYS A 832 -50.51 -15.23 -8.76
CA LYS A 832 -50.25 -14.28 -7.68
C LYS A 832 -48.75 -14.00 -7.66
N LEU A 833 -48.38 -12.73 -7.64
CA LEU A 833 -47.02 -12.28 -7.47
C LEU A 833 -46.96 -11.50 -6.17
N SER A 834 -46.01 -11.84 -5.30
CA SER A 834 -45.74 -11.16 -4.04
C SER A 834 -44.27 -10.77 -3.98
N ILE A 835 -43.96 -9.54 -3.58
CA ILE A 835 -42.58 -9.07 -3.33
C ILE A 835 -42.43 -8.87 -1.83
N TYR A 836 -41.35 -9.41 -1.28
CA TYR A 836 -41.03 -9.40 0.14
C TYR A 836 -39.66 -8.76 0.37
N LYS A 837 -39.47 -8.10 1.52
CA LYS A 837 -38.16 -7.68 1.99
C LYS A 837 -37.36 -8.93 2.43
N ALA A 838 -36.13 -9.08 1.96
CA ALA A 838 -35.34 -10.29 2.19
C ALA A 838 -34.89 -10.48 3.65
N GLU A 839 -34.78 -9.40 4.40
CA GLU A 839 -34.30 -9.39 5.80
C GLU A 839 -35.31 -9.99 6.79
N ASN A 840 -36.61 -9.78 6.57
CA ASN A 840 -37.66 -10.04 7.57
C ASN A 840 -38.97 -10.57 7.00
N ASP A 841 -39.01 -10.93 5.71
CA ASP A 841 -40.19 -11.39 4.97
C ASP A 841 -41.39 -10.43 5.01
N GLU A 842 -41.14 -9.13 5.19
CA GLU A 842 -42.19 -8.11 5.13
C GLU A 842 -42.75 -8.02 3.70
N LEU A 843 -44.06 -8.16 3.55
CA LEU A 843 -44.72 -8.05 2.24
C LEU A 843 -44.75 -6.59 1.78
N LEU A 844 -44.00 -6.28 0.72
CA LEU A 844 -43.91 -4.94 0.13
C LEU A 844 -44.95 -4.70 -0.96
N TYR A 845 -45.23 -5.73 -1.76
CA TYR A 845 -46.15 -5.64 -2.88
C TYR A 845 -46.85 -6.97 -3.15
N ASN A 846 -48.10 -6.91 -3.61
CA ASN A 846 -48.77 -8.08 -4.17
C ASN A 846 -49.65 -7.70 -5.37
N MET A 847 -49.82 -8.66 -6.28
CA MET A 847 -50.80 -8.59 -7.36
C MET A 847 -51.43 -9.96 -7.60
N ASP A 848 -52.68 -9.95 -8.05
CA ASP A 848 -53.39 -11.12 -8.54
C ASP A 848 -53.81 -10.90 -10.00
N ALA A 849 -53.47 -11.83 -10.89
CA ALA A 849 -53.84 -11.81 -12.30
C ALA A 849 -54.54 -13.11 -12.70
N LYS A 850 -55.62 -12.99 -13.47
CA LYS A 850 -56.30 -14.14 -14.08
C LYS A 850 -55.77 -14.32 -15.49
N ILE A 851 -55.08 -15.44 -15.72
CA ILE A 851 -54.43 -15.74 -17.00
C ILE A 851 -55.40 -16.50 -17.90
N ASN A 852 -55.52 -16.12 -19.17
CA ASN A 852 -56.22 -16.94 -20.14
C ASN A 852 -55.28 -18.04 -20.62
N LYS A 853 -55.68 -19.31 -20.51
CA LYS A 853 -54.87 -20.47 -20.89
C LYS A 853 -54.42 -20.44 -22.36
N ALA A 854 -55.18 -19.80 -23.25
CA ALA A 854 -54.78 -19.62 -24.65
C ALA A 854 -53.63 -18.60 -24.86
N ASN A 855 -53.35 -17.76 -23.86
CA ASN A 855 -52.40 -16.65 -23.94
C ASN A 855 -51.23 -16.78 -22.95
N GLN A 856 -51.02 -17.94 -22.30
CA GLN A 856 -49.95 -18.10 -21.30
C GLN A 856 -48.56 -17.78 -21.87
N ALA A 857 -48.31 -18.10 -23.15
CA ALA A 857 -47.06 -17.78 -23.84
C ALA A 857 -46.89 -16.28 -24.19
N LEU A 858 -47.96 -15.49 -24.09
CA LEU A 858 -47.96 -14.03 -24.29
C LEU A 858 -47.92 -13.27 -22.96
N ASP A 859 -48.00 -13.97 -21.83
CA ASP A 859 -47.97 -13.34 -20.51
C ASP A 859 -46.53 -12.90 -20.18
N PRO A 860 -46.28 -11.62 -19.88
CA PRO A 860 -44.93 -11.09 -19.73
C PRO A 860 -44.18 -11.61 -18.49
N ILE A 861 -44.86 -12.32 -17.58
CA ILE A 861 -44.28 -12.93 -16.38
C ILE A 861 -44.11 -14.44 -16.59
N LEU A 862 -45.18 -15.15 -17.00
CA LEU A 862 -45.14 -16.61 -17.16
C LEU A 862 -44.42 -17.08 -18.44
N SER A 863 -44.20 -16.21 -19.43
CA SER A 863 -43.38 -16.55 -20.60
C SER A 863 -41.86 -16.46 -20.34
N LYS A 864 -41.45 -15.85 -19.22
CA LYS A 864 -40.04 -15.72 -18.88
C LYS A 864 -39.47 -17.06 -18.43
N LYS A 865 -38.26 -17.36 -18.91
CA LYS A 865 -37.49 -18.50 -18.45
C LYS A 865 -36.85 -18.20 -17.10
N ILE A 866 -37.15 -19.03 -16.13
CA ILE A 866 -36.52 -19.09 -14.81
C ILE A 866 -35.27 -19.95 -14.96
N VAL A 867 -34.12 -19.33 -14.71
CA VAL A 867 -32.81 -19.99 -14.66
C VAL A 867 -32.36 -20.13 -13.21
N PRO A 868 -31.51 -21.13 -12.89
CA PRO A 868 -31.04 -21.36 -11.51
C PRO A 868 -30.50 -20.11 -10.81
N THR A 869 -29.78 -19.23 -11.53
CA THR A 869 -29.16 -18.01 -10.97
C THR A 869 -30.16 -17.00 -10.40
N LYS A 870 -31.44 -17.11 -10.78
CA LYS A 870 -32.52 -16.23 -10.31
C LYS A 870 -33.26 -16.78 -9.08
N LEU A 871 -32.98 -18.00 -8.64
CA LEU A 871 -33.64 -18.61 -7.48
C LEU A 871 -33.27 -17.89 -6.19
N PHE A 872 -34.26 -17.73 -5.31
CA PHE A 872 -34.11 -17.29 -3.93
C PHE A 872 -34.33 -18.49 -2.98
N PRO A 873 -33.59 -18.60 -1.86
CA PRO A 873 -32.44 -17.80 -1.46
C PRO A 873 -31.26 -17.91 -2.45
N HIS A 874 -30.41 -16.88 -2.51
CA HIS A 874 -29.24 -16.91 -3.37
C HIS A 874 -28.19 -17.89 -2.85
N SER A 875 -27.55 -18.59 -3.77
CA SER A 875 -26.31 -19.31 -3.53
C SER A 875 -25.45 -19.16 -4.77
N GLN A 876 -24.13 -18.99 -4.60
CA GLN A 876 -23.18 -19.04 -5.72
C GLN A 876 -23.25 -20.35 -6.51
N PHE A 877 -23.68 -21.43 -5.84
CA PHE A 877 -23.88 -22.76 -6.43
C PHE A 877 -25.21 -22.91 -7.21
N ASN A 878 -25.97 -21.82 -7.35
CA ASN A 878 -27.14 -21.75 -8.23
C ASN A 878 -26.77 -21.35 -9.67
N THR A 879 -25.50 -21.42 -10.08
CA THR A 879 -25.04 -21.05 -11.43
C THR A 879 -24.73 -22.28 -12.27
N ASP A 880 -24.87 -22.16 -13.60
CA ASP A 880 -24.13 -23.05 -14.51
C ASP A 880 -22.70 -22.51 -14.53
N VAL A 881 -21.75 -23.34 -14.12
CA VAL A 881 -20.32 -23.03 -14.15
C VAL A 881 -19.88 -23.01 -15.62
N GLU A 882 -20.07 -21.89 -16.29
CA GLU A 882 -19.43 -21.58 -17.59
C GLU A 882 -19.33 -20.06 -17.84
N GLU A 883 -19.24 -19.25 -16.79
CA GLU A 883 -18.58 -17.94 -16.86
C GLU A 883 -17.25 -18.04 -16.11
N SER A 884 -16.32 -18.81 -16.69
CA SER A 884 -14.92 -18.64 -16.37
C SER A 884 -14.50 -17.27 -16.90
N TYR A 885 -14.22 -16.34 -15.99
CA TYR A 885 -13.34 -15.23 -16.27
C TYR A 885 -12.02 -15.82 -16.82
N GLU A 886 -11.80 -15.70 -18.12
CA GLU A 886 -10.46 -15.79 -18.68
C GLU A 886 -9.69 -14.58 -18.14
N GLY A 887 -8.83 -14.84 -17.16
CA GLY A 887 -7.70 -13.96 -16.79
C GLY A 887 -6.48 -14.34 -17.60
#